data_AF-A0A318NQR2-F1
#
_entry.id   AF-A0A318NQR2-F1
#
_cell.length_a   1.000
_cell.length_b   1.000
_cell.length_c   1.000
_cell.angle_alpha   90.00
_cell.angle_beta   90.00
_cell.angle_gamma   90.00
#
_symmetry.space_group_name_H-M   'P 1'
#
loop_
_entity.id
_entity.type
_entity.pdbx_description
1 polymer ?
#
loop_
_entity_poly.entity_id
_entity_poly.type
_entity_poly.pdbx_seq_one_letter_code
_entity_poly.pdbx_strand_id
1 'polypeptide(L)'
;MNRGSVPRLRRSLIVLGTALTMVAATLTVATTPVAAAQSPDDYSGSDLWLRYVPVSDAKLLRDYRRTATAIVVENADADKVHRHTADLAMAPGSTEKLAETTLGAARDELVRGLGGLLGQATPVTAVNGDRIPDGSVVVGTPASSPLVRHAVSTRELAQVGDEGYLVRSVSRGQDRFTVIAGNSDLGALYGTYAFLRLLQTQKPIDHLRISETPKIKHRLLNNWETERLYAGNNASGLGGLNGENGAIFNFAATGASAGKNLPVILDRYIVVARALASLGINGITINNVNADNAYLTSARIAQEAALADALRPYGIKLGLSIRYTAPTDSRFAPDTLTNSQLDPYGTDFRGWWNRRAQLIKTAIPDFMGFTVKANSEGQPGPQDFGYDHGDGANAIGAAVAPLGMTVHWRTFVYNAEVDNDRLKRAYLEFGPIDDEVQPDGTRGRFADNVFLQTKNGPLDFQAREPIHPMFGRMENTNQALELQITQEYTGQNWMLSYLGPMYEEILKTDTYATDKNGKLLKKRLVGNIVDGSAQHHADTAIVGVANLGNADNLTGHHFAQANLFAFGRQAWDWELDADEIATDWIRMTWGNDRRVVDTIRKMMMGSWEALVSYQTPLGIGHQFAEGAHYRPDPADWAGRDDWSPVYYNQADTVGLGFDRSPTGSNLAAQYFPRLQQRYGDIDSVPENLLMWFHHVPWGHRMDSGRTFWDELVYRYQMGVQYVTWMRETWDALQPDIDARRFAEVRAKLAVHETDAADWRDTSVNYWKEFSGRDIPVDDAPLSAKIVVNGKEFGGFNLSDNSYTIPVPAGASPTITKVKTADRKARYEILSQASGVPGQAVVKVTTESFFGPLVKNYVFNLVPDTTLTALRVDGKRLASFSPTVLRYNALAPAGTTTVPTVTASAADPAASVAVEQATSATGQARVTVTNGAASSVYTVDLNTTITGSDEFGSAQLGSQWQWVRPDESRRRLADGSLVITAQQGDLQGNTNTARNLALQDVDGDWTAESRVVFSRPLANNNEQGGVLAYADDDNYVKLAWEMGNATAAYKVRIVLLREQNGAASTLEITGADAQRIVGADGAIWLRLTKVGNSYRAYYSSDGSVYRYIGSTTLTAEPTKAGLAAFNRAGTGTDLDVAFDYYRIESRGERIR
;
A
#
# COMPACT_ATOMS: atom_id res chain seq x y z
N MET A 1 -6.15 24.33 -61.09
CA MET A 1 -5.66 25.15 -62.23
C MET A 1 -6.80 26.11 -62.61
N ASN A 2 -6.67 27.40 -62.96
CA ASN A 2 -5.59 28.41 -63.12
C ASN A 2 -6.29 29.82 -63.20
N ARG A 3 -5.69 31.03 -63.17
CA ARG A 3 -4.31 31.58 -63.08
C ARG A 3 -4.41 33.09 -62.69
N GLY A 4 -3.32 33.70 -62.18
CA GLY A 4 -3.15 35.17 -62.07
C GLY A 4 -2.42 35.59 -60.77
N SER A 5 -1.17 36.10 -60.67
CA SER A 5 -0.29 36.94 -61.55
C SER A 5 -0.69 38.43 -61.54
N VAL A 6 0.13 39.48 -61.27
CA VAL A 6 1.61 39.72 -61.35
C VAL A 6 2.02 40.87 -60.35
N PRO A 7 3.32 41.07 -59.97
CA PRO A 7 3.78 41.98 -58.88
C PRO A 7 4.65 43.18 -59.38
N ARG A 8 5.30 43.98 -58.47
CA ARG A 8 6.72 44.48 -58.59
C ARG A 8 7.24 45.60 -57.61
N LEU A 9 8.57 45.51 -57.29
CA LEU A 9 9.63 46.55 -57.07
C LEU A 9 9.59 47.50 -55.82
N ARG A 10 10.68 48.14 -55.31
CA ARG A 10 12.13 47.78 -55.08
C ARG A 10 12.94 48.84 -54.26
N ARG A 11 13.99 48.41 -53.53
CA ARG A 11 15.30 49.08 -53.15
C ARG A 11 15.40 50.37 -52.25
N SER A 12 15.86 50.15 -51.01
CA SER A 12 17.14 50.59 -50.35
C SER A 12 17.75 52.03 -50.46
N LEU A 13 18.05 52.70 -49.31
CA LEU A 13 19.42 53.01 -48.76
C LEU A 13 19.50 54.08 -47.59
N ILE A 14 20.42 53.84 -46.63
CA ILE A 14 21.25 54.76 -45.77
C ILE A 14 20.69 55.62 -44.59
N VAL A 15 21.07 55.18 -43.37
CA VAL A 15 21.68 55.84 -42.16
C VAL A 15 21.51 57.36 -41.87
N LEU A 16 20.91 57.71 -40.71
CA LEU A 16 21.56 58.37 -39.54
C LEU A 16 20.64 58.25 -38.28
N GLY A 17 21.11 58.60 -37.07
CA GLY A 17 20.48 58.17 -35.81
C GLY A 17 19.97 59.23 -34.82
N THR A 18 19.52 58.72 -33.66
CA THR A 18 19.18 59.34 -32.36
C THR A 18 17.89 60.18 -32.16
N ALA A 19 17.05 59.62 -31.26
CA ALA A 19 16.36 60.27 -30.12
C ALA A 19 14.91 60.82 -30.23
N LEU A 20 14.04 60.10 -29.49
CA LEU A 20 12.96 60.55 -28.59
C LEU A 20 11.53 60.93 -29.06
N THR A 21 10.59 60.49 -28.20
CA THR A 21 9.23 61.01 -27.89
C THR A 21 8.02 60.74 -28.81
N MET A 22 7.31 59.68 -28.41
CA MET A 22 5.88 59.64 -28.00
C MET A 22 4.70 59.72 -28.99
N VAL A 23 3.81 58.72 -28.82
CA VAL A 23 2.34 58.70 -28.97
C VAL A 23 1.75 58.77 -30.39
N ALA A 24 1.19 57.64 -30.85
CA ALA A 24 -0.25 57.52 -31.13
C ALA A 24 -0.71 56.06 -31.40
N ALA A 25 -1.86 55.71 -30.80
CA ALA A 25 -2.89 54.76 -31.26
C ALA A 25 -2.50 53.41 -31.90
N THR A 26 -2.68 52.32 -31.15
CA THR A 26 -3.00 50.98 -31.68
C THR A 26 -4.45 50.62 -31.38
N LEU A 27 -5.24 50.27 -32.41
CA LEU A 27 -6.61 49.80 -32.25
C LEU A 27 -6.66 48.50 -31.44
N THR A 28 -7.32 48.53 -30.28
CA THR A 28 -7.72 47.33 -29.56
C THR A 28 -8.99 46.75 -30.18
N VAL A 29 -8.85 45.70 -31.00
CA VAL A 29 -9.97 44.78 -31.23
C VAL A 29 -10.09 43.92 -29.97
N ALA A 30 -11.02 44.30 -29.09
CA ALA A 30 -11.31 43.56 -27.88
C ALA A 30 -12.02 42.23 -28.24
N THR A 31 -11.25 41.17 -28.45
CA THR A 31 -11.75 39.81 -28.33
C THR A 31 -12.01 39.54 -26.86
N THR A 32 -13.23 39.78 -26.40
CA THR A 32 -13.67 39.32 -25.07
C THR A 32 -13.46 37.81 -24.99
N PRO A 33 -12.68 37.29 -24.02
CA PRO A 33 -12.66 35.86 -23.79
C PRO A 33 -14.08 35.42 -23.44
N VAL A 34 -14.60 34.43 -24.15
CA VAL A 34 -15.84 33.78 -23.74
C VAL A 34 -15.53 33.10 -22.42
N ALA A 35 -16.05 33.63 -21.32
CA ALA A 35 -15.88 33.03 -20.02
C ALA A 35 -16.45 31.60 -20.05
N ALA A 36 -15.57 30.61 -19.98
CA ALA A 36 -15.99 29.28 -19.56
C ALA A 36 -16.62 29.43 -18.18
N ALA A 37 -17.73 28.73 -17.93
CA ALA A 37 -18.39 28.76 -16.63
C ALA A 37 -17.41 28.23 -15.58
N GLN A 38 -16.80 29.13 -14.81
CA GLN A 38 -15.98 28.75 -13.67
C GLN A 38 -16.90 28.00 -12.70
N SER A 39 -16.46 26.79 -12.32
CA SER A 39 -16.91 26.21 -11.05
C SER A 39 -16.71 27.27 -9.97
N PRO A 40 -17.62 27.43 -8.99
CA PRO A 40 -17.29 28.24 -7.84
C PRO A 40 -16.01 27.66 -7.19
N ASP A 41 -15.11 28.54 -6.74
CA ASP A 41 -13.75 28.18 -6.28
C ASP A 41 -13.72 27.24 -5.05
N ASP A 42 -14.89 26.93 -4.50
CA ASP A 42 -15.17 26.12 -3.31
C ASP A 42 -15.70 24.71 -3.58
N TYR A 43 -15.87 24.30 -4.85
CA TYR A 43 -16.42 22.99 -5.22
C TYR A 43 -15.66 21.84 -4.55
N SER A 44 -16.40 21.00 -3.82
CA SER A 44 -15.84 20.01 -2.91
C SER A 44 -15.53 18.64 -3.54
N GLY A 45 -15.82 18.43 -4.82
CA GLY A 45 -15.79 17.09 -5.43
C GLY A 45 -17.03 16.24 -5.14
N SER A 46 -18.10 16.82 -4.56
CA SER A 46 -19.31 16.10 -4.12
C SER A 46 -20.08 15.37 -5.21
N ASP A 47 -20.08 15.86 -6.46
CA ASP A 47 -20.80 15.21 -7.58
C ASP A 47 -20.02 14.02 -8.17
N LEU A 48 -18.84 13.70 -7.61
CA LEU A 48 -17.89 12.73 -8.14
C LEU A 48 -17.59 13.03 -9.62
N TRP A 49 -17.80 12.05 -10.50
CA TRP A 49 -17.71 12.17 -11.96
C TRP A 49 -19.05 12.55 -12.63
N LEU A 50 -20.17 12.67 -11.92
CA LEU A 50 -21.47 13.09 -12.51
C LEU A 50 -21.61 14.62 -12.53
N ARG A 51 -20.49 15.29 -12.82
CA ARG A 51 -20.33 16.74 -12.84
C ARG A 51 -20.71 17.29 -14.22
N TYR A 52 -21.98 17.69 -14.36
CA TYR A 52 -22.56 18.16 -15.62
C TYR A 52 -22.30 19.66 -15.88
N VAL A 53 -21.03 20.02 -16.06
CA VAL A 53 -20.64 21.38 -16.51
C VAL A 53 -20.85 21.55 -18.02
N PRO A 54 -21.11 22.78 -18.53
CA PRO A 54 -21.29 23.03 -19.95
C PRO A 54 -20.11 22.54 -20.81
N VAL A 55 -20.42 21.91 -21.94
CA VAL A 55 -19.42 21.39 -22.89
C VAL A 55 -18.52 22.51 -23.41
N SER A 56 -17.21 22.36 -23.21
CA SER A 56 -16.21 23.40 -23.47
C SER A 56 -15.89 23.59 -24.96
N ASP A 57 -15.97 22.54 -25.79
CA ASP A 57 -15.86 22.70 -27.24
C ASP A 57 -17.13 23.36 -27.80
N ALA A 58 -17.00 24.59 -28.27
CA ALA A 58 -18.12 25.39 -28.75
C ALA A 58 -18.77 24.84 -30.04
N LYS A 59 -18.07 24.02 -30.83
CA LYS A 59 -18.66 23.33 -32.00
C LYS A 59 -19.49 22.14 -31.52
N LEU A 60 -18.92 21.27 -30.69
CA LEU A 60 -19.65 20.12 -30.12
C LEU A 60 -20.86 20.58 -29.32
N LEU A 61 -20.75 21.63 -28.50
CA LEU A 61 -21.89 22.21 -27.80
C LEU A 61 -23.01 22.65 -28.76
N ARG A 62 -22.68 23.31 -29.88
CA ARG A 62 -23.67 23.67 -30.90
C ARG A 62 -24.25 22.44 -31.60
N ASP A 63 -23.48 21.39 -31.79
CA ASP A 63 -23.91 20.16 -32.45
C ASP A 63 -24.84 19.36 -31.52
N TYR A 64 -24.47 19.19 -30.25
CA TYR A 64 -25.31 18.58 -29.20
C TYR A 64 -26.63 19.32 -29.01
N ARG A 65 -26.62 20.67 -28.95
CA ARG A 65 -27.85 21.48 -28.89
C ARG A 65 -28.78 21.32 -30.10
N ARG A 66 -28.33 20.73 -31.21
CA ARG A 66 -29.18 20.35 -32.37
C ARG A 66 -29.58 18.88 -32.37
N THR A 67 -28.90 18.02 -31.62
CA THR A 67 -29.15 16.56 -31.57
C THR A 67 -29.90 16.12 -30.31
N ALA A 68 -29.90 16.94 -29.26
CA ALA A 68 -30.58 16.73 -27.98
C ALA A 68 -31.43 17.97 -27.62
N THR A 69 -32.56 18.15 -28.29
CA THR A 69 -33.48 19.30 -28.20
C THR A 69 -34.64 19.07 -27.23
N ALA A 70 -35.01 17.82 -26.99
CA ALA A 70 -36.11 17.41 -26.13
C ALA A 70 -35.83 16.05 -25.48
N ILE A 71 -36.41 15.80 -24.30
CA ILE A 71 -36.35 14.51 -23.60
C ILE A 71 -37.74 13.86 -23.72
N VAL A 72 -37.79 12.59 -24.13
CA VAL A 72 -39.02 11.80 -24.25
C VAL A 72 -38.83 10.51 -23.46
N VAL A 73 -39.55 10.38 -22.35
CA VAL A 73 -39.61 9.15 -21.55
C VAL A 73 -41.08 8.82 -21.35
N GLU A 74 -41.62 7.95 -22.21
CA GLU A 74 -43.03 7.56 -22.18
C GLU A 74 -43.29 6.66 -20.96
N ASN A 75 -44.44 6.85 -20.30
CA ASN A 75 -44.85 6.10 -19.11
C ASN A 75 -43.83 6.11 -17.95
N ALA A 76 -42.99 7.15 -17.85
CA ALA A 76 -41.91 7.25 -16.87
C ALA A 76 -42.34 7.03 -15.41
N ASP A 77 -43.59 7.36 -15.05
CA ASP A 77 -44.12 7.28 -13.69
C ASP A 77 -45.04 6.06 -13.44
N ALA A 78 -45.13 5.12 -14.40
CA ALA A 78 -46.04 3.97 -14.34
C ALA A 78 -45.54 2.83 -13.45
N ASP A 79 -44.32 2.34 -13.70
CA ASP A 79 -43.76 1.16 -13.05
C ASP A 79 -43.04 1.54 -11.75
N LYS A 80 -43.84 1.83 -10.70
CA LYS A 80 -43.33 2.19 -9.37
C LYS A 80 -42.53 1.07 -8.74
N VAL A 81 -41.33 1.40 -8.27
CA VAL A 81 -40.53 0.46 -7.47
C VAL A 81 -41.24 0.19 -6.14
N HIS A 82 -40.98 -0.98 -5.55
CA HIS A 82 -41.44 -1.26 -4.19
C HIS A 82 -40.92 -0.18 -3.22
N ARG A 83 -41.77 0.23 -2.28
CA ARG A 83 -41.38 1.00 -1.09
C ARG A 83 -42.07 0.40 0.13
N HIS A 84 -41.29 0.09 1.16
CA HIS A 84 -41.80 -0.40 2.45
C HIS A 84 -42.09 0.76 3.42
N THR A 85 -41.26 1.80 3.36
CA THR A 85 -41.27 2.96 4.25
C THR A 85 -42.29 3.99 3.79
N ALA A 86 -43.41 4.09 4.49
CA ALA A 86 -44.53 4.96 4.10
C ALA A 86 -44.15 6.45 4.03
N ASP A 87 -43.45 6.96 5.06
CA ASP A 87 -43.09 8.37 5.20
C ASP A 87 -41.61 8.65 4.80
N LEU A 88 -41.11 7.96 3.77
CA LEU A 88 -39.74 8.14 3.29
C LEU A 88 -39.53 9.57 2.77
N ALA A 89 -38.59 10.29 3.39
CA ALA A 89 -38.33 11.70 3.08
C ALA A 89 -36.83 12.02 3.01
N MET A 90 -36.49 12.97 2.14
CA MET A 90 -35.20 13.65 2.16
C MET A 90 -35.07 14.53 3.41
N ALA A 91 -33.85 14.78 3.86
CA ALA A 91 -33.58 15.74 4.93
C ALA A 91 -34.06 17.15 4.58
N PRO A 92 -34.48 17.97 5.57
CA PRO A 92 -34.82 19.37 5.34
C PRO A 92 -33.65 20.14 4.69
N GLY A 93 -33.92 20.80 3.57
CA GLY A 93 -32.92 21.54 2.80
C GLY A 93 -32.15 20.73 1.75
N SER A 94 -32.45 19.43 1.59
CA SER A 94 -31.93 18.58 0.52
C SER A 94 -32.15 19.15 -0.89
N THR A 95 -31.16 18.97 -1.75
CA THR A 95 -31.20 19.31 -3.18
C THR A 95 -31.57 18.11 -4.06
N GLU A 96 -31.30 16.90 -3.56
CA GLU A 96 -31.65 15.65 -4.22
C GLU A 96 -33.12 15.26 -4.01
N LYS A 97 -33.61 14.31 -4.82
CA LYS A 97 -35.01 13.86 -4.80
C LYS A 97 -35.13 12.33 -4.82
N LEU A 98 -36.19 11.83 -4.20
CA LEU A 98 -36.54 10.40 -4.21
C LEU A 98 -37.28 10.05 -5.51
N ALA A 99 -36.61 9.35 -6.43
CA ALA A 99 -37.25 8.77 -7.60
C ALA A 99 -38.26 7.68 -7.20
N GLU A 100 -39.41 7.60 -7.88
CA GLU A 100 -40.45 6.58 -7.62
C GLU A 100 -40.38 5.39 -8.59
N THR A 101 -39.67 5.58 -9.70
CA THR A 101 -39.55 4.65 -10.82
C THR A 101 -38.14 4.72 -11.40
N THR A 102 -37.69 3.65 -12.04
CA THR A 102 -36.37 3.61 -12.70
C THR A 102 -36.32 4.51 -13.94
N LEU A 103 -37.41 4.58 -14.72
CA LEU A 103 -37.52 5.52 -15.85
C LEU A 103 -37.66 6.98 -15.40
N GLY A 104 -38.25 7.24 -14.23
CA GLY A 104 -38.28 8.56 -13.61
C GLY A 104 -36.88 9.01 -13.21
N ALA A 105 -36.07 8.11 -12.63
CA ALA A 105 -34.65 8.38 -12.38
C ALA A 105 -33.89 8.67 -13.70
N ALA A 106 -34.12 7.91 -14.77
CA ALA A 106 -33.50 8.15 -16.07
C ALA A 106 -33.90 9.51 -16.68
N ARG A 107 -35.19 9.87 -16.61
CA ARG A 107 -35.72 11.17 -17.04
C ARG A 107 -35.06 12.31 -16.27
N ASP A 108 -35.04 12.22 -14.94
CA ASP A 108 -34.56 13.28 -14.07
C ASP A 108 -33.03 13.45 -14.21
N GLU A 109 -32.30 12.36 -14.45
CA GLU A 109 -30.87 12.38 -14.76
C GLU A 109 -30.58 12.99 -16.14
N LEU A 110 -31.40 12.73 -17.17
CA LEU A 110 -31.31 13.44 -18.46
C LEU A 110 -31.59 14.94 -18.31
N VAL A 111 -32.59 15.33 -17.51
CA VAL A 111 -32.92 16.73 -17.27
C VAL A 111 -31.73 17.46 -16.62
N ARG A 112 -31.12 16.85 -15.59
CA ARG A 112 -29.90 17.38 -14.95
C ARG A 112 -28.72 17.40 -15.91
N GLY A 113 -28.44 16.26 -16.53
CA GLY A 113 -27.30 16.01 -17.40
C GLY A 113 -27.27 16.91 -18.62
N LEU A 114 -28.33 16.85 -19.44
CA LEU A 114 -28.44 17.71 -20.63
C LEU A 114 -28.61 19.18 -20.25
N GLY A 115 -29.34 19.49 -19.17
CA GLY A 115 -29.47 20.86 -18.66
C GLY A 115 -28.12 21.53 -18.40
N GLY A 116 -27.23 20.82 -17.68
CA GLY A 116 -25.88 21.25 -17.37
C GLY A 116 -24.93 21.22 -18.58
N LEU A 117 -24.80 20.07 -19.25
CA LEU A 117 -23.88 19.86 -20.38
C LEU A 117 -24.18 20.76 -21.57
N LEU A 118 -25.45 21.01 -21.86
CA LEU A 118 -25.85 21.93 -22.92
C LEU A 118 -25.90 23.38 -22.44
N GLY A 119 -25.73 23.67 -21.15
CA GLY A 119 -25.84 25.01 -20.58
C GLY A 119 -27.18 25.71 -20.88
N GLN A 120 -28.25 24.93 -21.02
CA GLN A 120 -29.63 25.38 -21.26
C GLN A 120 -30.60 24.23 -20.92
N ALA A 121 -31.80 24.56 -20.41
CA ALA A 121 -32.79 23.55 -20.08
C ALA A 121 -33.24 22.76 -21.33
N THR A 122 -33.25 21.43 -21.23
CA THR A 122 -33.83 20.54 -22.25
C THR A 122 -35.23 20.12 -21.81
N PRO A 123 -36.31 20.48 -22.53
CA PRO A 123 -37.68 20.21 -22.09
C PRO A 123 -38.05 18.74 -22.19
N VAL A 124 -38.68 18.21 -21.14
CA VAL A 124 -39.40 16.93 -21.20
C VAL A 124 -40.67 17.13 -22.02
N THR A 125 -40.87 16.31 -23.04
CA THR A 125 -41.96 16.46 -24.03
C THR A 125 -42.75 15.16 -24.15
N ALA A 126 -44.07 15.25 -24.03
CA ALA A 126 -44.96 14.14 -24.38
C ALA A 126 -45.18 14.07 -25.89
N VAL A 127 -45.03 12.88 -26.48
CA VAL A 127 -45.28 12.65 -27.91
C VAL A 127 -46.72 12.20 -28.11
N ASN A 128 -47.48 12.96 -28.90
CA ASN A 128 -48.87 12.65 -29.23
C ASN A 128 -48.97 12.31 -30.74
N GLY A 129 -49.15 11.03 -31.06
CA GLY A 129 -49.22 10.53 -32.44
C GLY A 129 -47.84 10.25 -33.05
N ASP A 130 -47.75 10.26 -34.38
CA ASP A 130 -46.56 9.80 -35.13
C ASP A 130 -45.35 10.76 -35.15
N ARG A 131 -45.53 12.02 -34.74
CA ARG A 131 -44.53 13.09 -34.94
C ARG A 131 -43.60 13.21 -33.74
N ILE A 132 -42.31 12.95 -33.95
CA ILE A 132 -41.26 13.06 -32.94
C ILE A 132 -40.53 14.40 -33.14
N PRO A 133 -40.30 15.24 -32.11
CA PRO A 133 -39.50 16.46 -32.27
C PRO A 133 -38.07 16.14 -32.77
N ASP A 134 -37.58 16.84 -33.81
CA ASP A 134 -36.20 16.66 -34.30
C ASP A 134 -35.18 17.01 -33.20
N GLY A 135 -34.26 16.08 -32.95
CA GLY A 135 -33.32 16.10 -31.83
C GLY A 135 -33.86 15.52 -30.51
N SER A 136 -34.98 14.77 -30.52
CA SER A 136 -35.43 14.09 -29.29
C SER A 136 -34.43 13.04 -28.79
N VAL A 137 -34.26 12.93 -27.48
CA VAL A 137 -33.65 11.79 -26.80
C VAL A 137 -34.78 10.95 -26.20
N VAL A 138 -35.04 9.79 -26.78
CA VAL A 138 -36.11 8.86 -26.41
C VAL A 138 -35.55 7.75 -25.54
N VAL A 139 -36.09 7.54 -24.35
CA VAL A 139 -35.67 6.48 -23.41
C VAL A 139 -36.83 5.57 -23.04
N GLY A 140 -36.58 4.27 -22.97
CA GLY A 140 -37.52 3.31 -22.40
C GLY A 140 -37.23 1.87 -22.80
N THR A 141 -38.23 1.01 -22.63
CA THR A 141 -38.26 -0.37 -23.13
C THR A 141 -39.31 -0.48 -24.22
N PRO A 142 -39.38 -1.59 -24.98
CA PRO A 142 -40.51 -1.84 -25.86
C PRO A 142 -41.86 -1.79 -25.14
N ALA A 143 -41.90 -2.19 -23.86
CA ALA A 143 -43.11 -2.17 -23.05
C ALA A 143 -43.57 -0.75 -22.73
N SER A 144 -42.68 0.09 -22.16
CA SER A 144 -42.99 1.45 -21.74
C SER A 144 -43.10 2.47 -22.88
N SER A 145 -42.42 2.24 -24.01
CA SER A 145 -42.44 3.17 -25.16
C SER A 145 -42.77 2.48 -26.49
N PRO A 146 -43.90 2.83 -27.15
CA PRO A 146 -44.15 2.49 -28.54
C PRO A 146 -43.05 2.97 -29.50
N LEU A 147 -42.42 4.13 -29.24
CA LEU A 147 -41.31 4.62 -30.07
C LEU A 147 -40.10 3.69 -30.03
N VAL A 148 -39.70 3.24 -28.83
CA VAL A 148 -38.63 2.25 -28.65
C VAL A 148 -38.97 0.93 -29.36
N ARG A 149 -40.21 0.45 -29.20
CA ARG A 149 -40.72 -0.79 -29.82
C ARG A 149 -40.63 -0.81 -31.35
N HIS A 150 -40.75 0.34 -32.01
CA HIS A 150 -40.63 0.46 -33.47
C HIS A 150 -39.19 0.73 -33.94
N ALA A 151 -38.35 1.35 -33.09
CA ALA A 151 -36.99 1.73 -33.45
C ALA A 151 -35.94 0.62 -33.23
N VAL A 152 -36.24 -0.37 -32.38
CA VAL A 152 -35.32 -1.44 -31.99
C VAL A 152 -36.01 -2.79 -32.06
N SER A 153 -35.38 -3.80 -32.67
CA SER A 153 -35.96 -5.14 -32.79
C SER A 153 -35.80 -5.96 -31.50
N THR A 154 -36.76 -6.86 -31.26
CA THR A 154 -36.69 -7.83 -30.15
C THR A 154 -35.44 -8.71 -30.19
N ARG A 155 -34.91 -8.99 -31.38
CA ARG A 155 -33.67 -9.77 -31.56
C ARG A 155 -32.43 -9.01 -31.09
N GLU A 156 -32.35 -7.71 -31.36
CA GLU A 156 -31.23 -6.88 -30.90
C GLU A 156 -31.27 -6.69 -29.39
N LEU A 157 -32.47 -6.48 -28.83
CA LEU A 157 -32.65 -6.38 -27.39
C LEU A 157 -32.31 -7.71 -26.69
N ALA A 158 -32.72 -8.86 -27.22
CA ALA A 158 -32.36 -10.16 -26.66
C ALA A 158 -30.83 -10.42 -26.59
N GLN A 159 -30.00 -9.66 -27.33
CA GLN A 159 -28.53 -9.77 -27.27
C GLN A 159 -27.90 -8.98 -26.12
N VAL A 160 -28.61 -8.01 -25.54
CA VAL A 160 -28.09 -7.20 -24.40
C VAL A 160 -28.59 -7.67 -23.03
N GLY A 161 -29.49 -8.65 -22.98
CA GLY A 161 -29.99 -9.21 -21.72
C GLY A 161 -30.74 -8.18 -20.85
N ASP A 162 -30.99 -8.53 -19.59
CA ASP A 162 -31.90 -7.75 -18.73
C ASP A 162 -31.32 -6.41 -18.26
N GLU A 163 -29.99 -6.32 -18.11
CA GLU A 163 -29.29 -5.11 -17.65
C GLU A 163 -28.57 -4.35 -18.78
N GLY A 164 -28.33 -4.95 -19.95
CA GLY A 164 -27.66 -4.26 -21.05
C GLY A 164 -28.58 -3.30 -21.82
N TYR A 165 -27.97 -2.56 -22.75
CA TYR A 165 -28.62 -1.44 -23.43
C TYR A 165 -28.13 -1.21 -24.86
N LEU A 166 -28.94 -0.47 -25.61
CA LEU A 166 -28.67 0.02 -26.96
C LEU A 166 -28.79 1.55 -26.98
N VAL A 167 -27.82 2.25 -27.58
CA VAL A 167 -27.91 3.69 -27.86
C VAL A 167 -27.72 3.91 -29.35
N ARG A 168 -28.72 4.50 -30.01
CA ARG A 168 -28.81 4.57 -31.48
C ARG A 168 -29.36 5.90 -31.98
N SER A 169 -28.68 6.51 -32.95
CA SER A 169 -29.25 7.62 -33.72
C SER A 169 -30.18 7.07 -34.81
N VAL A 170 -31.41 7.57 -34.89
CA VAL A 170 -32.48 7.10 -35.77
C VAL A 170 -32.95 8.26 -36.66
N SER A 171 -33.46 7.95 -37.85
CA SER A 171 -34.07 8.91 -38.75
C SER A 171 -35.35 8.32 -39.36
N ARG A 172 -36.48 9.01 -39.19
CA ARG A 172 -37.80 8.61 -39.71
C ARG A 172 -38.37 9.76 -40.54
N GLY A 173 -38.22 9.69 -41.86
CA GLY A 173 -38.60 10.79 -42.75
C GLY A 173 -37.66 11.99 -42.58
N GLN A 174 -38.18 13.12 -42.07
CA GLN A 174 -37.39 14.29 -41.71
C GLN A 174 -36.99 14.34 -40.22
N ASP A 175 -37.66 13.56 -39.37
CA ASP A 175 -37.42 13.59 -37.93
C ASP A 175 -36.20 12.72 -37.57
N ARG A 176 -35.22 13.28 -36.84
CA ARG A 176 -34.05 12.55 -36.32
C ARG A 176 -34.08 12.57 -34.79
N PHE A 177 -33.74 11.46 -34.17
CA PHE A 177 -33.78 11.32 -32.72
C PHE A 177 -32.79 10.26 -32.25
N THR A 178 -32.38 10.32 -30.98
CA THR A 178 -31.57 9.27 -30.34
C THR A 178 -32.50 8.38 -29.54
N VAL A 179 -32.33 7.06 -29.65
CA VAL A 179 -33.03 6.05 -28.85
C VAL A 179 -32.05 5.42 -27.87
N ILE A 180 -32.46 5.35 -26.61
CA ILE A 180 -31.81 4.62 -25.51
C ILE A 180 -32.78 3.53 -25.08
N ALA A 181 -32.43 2.27 -25.31
CA ALA A 181 -33.33 1.14 -25.12
C ALA A 181 -32.69 0.02 -24.28
N GLY A 182 -33.45 -0.52 -23.33
CA GLY A 182 -33.13 -1.75 -22.60
C GLY A 182 -34.26 -2.78 -22.71
N ASN A 183 -34.01 -4.02 -22.30
CA ASN A 183 -35.10 -4.98 -22.04
C ASN A 183 -35.88 -4.60 -20.77
N SER A 184 -35.15 -4.16 -19.75
CA SER A 184 -35.69 -3.57 -18.52
C SER A 184 -35.46 -2.06 -18.48
N ASP A 185 -36.23 -1.39 -17.63
CA ASP A 185 -36.03 0.03 -17.32
C ASP A 185 -34.64 0.31 -16.73
N LEU A 186 -34.03 -0.67 -16.06
CA LEU A 186 -32.69 -0.56 -15.49
C LEU A 186 -31.62 -0.54 -16.59
N GLY A 187 -31.78 -1.37 -17.63
CA GLY A 187 -30.94 -1.24 -18.84
C GLY A 187 -31.10 0.12 -19.51
N ALA A 188 -32.33 0.65 -19.60
CA ALA A 188 -32.57 2.00 -20.13
C ALA A 188 -31.93 3.11 -19.26
N LEU A 189 -31.87 2.95 -17.93
CA LEU A 189 -31.16 3.83 -17.01
C LEU A 189 -29.63 3.75 -17.21
N TYR A 190 -29.05 2.55 -17.29
CA TYR A 190 -27.61 2.40 -17.55
C TYR A 190 -27.20 2.98 -18.92
N GLY A 191 -28.03 2.76 -19.95
CA GLY A 191 -27.86 3.38 -21.27
C GLY A 191 -27.98 4.92 -21.24
N THR A 192 -28.76 5.47 -20.31
CA THR A 192 -28.87 6.91 -20.08
C THR A 192 -27.55 7.49 -19.53
N TYR A 193 -26.95 6.86 -18.53
CA TYR A 193 -25.64 7.24 -18.04
C TYR A 193 -24.54 7.07 -19.09
N ALA A 194 -24.61 6.02 -19.92
CA ALA A 194 -23.69 5.83 -21.03
C ALA A 194 -23.79 6.95 -22.08
N PHE A 195 -25.00 7.36 -22.43
CA PHE A 195 -25.22 8.50 -23.32
C PHE A 195 -24.67 9.81 -22.72
N LEU A 196 -24.95 10.10 -21.44
CA LEU A 196 -24.42 11.29 -20.76
C LEU A 196 -22.88 11.27 -20.68
N ARG A 197 -22.26 10.10 -20.45
CA ARG A 197 -20.80 9.92 -20.48
C ARG A 197 -20.19 10.30 -21.83
N LEU A 198 -20.87 10.04 -22.97
CA LEU A 198 -20.40 10.49 -24.29
C LEU A 198 -20.31 12.02 -24.38
N LEU A 199 -21.30 12.75 -23.85
CA LEU A 199 -21.30 14.21 -23.86
C LEU A 199 -20.26 14.77 -22.87
N GLN A 200 -20.14 14.19 -21.67
CA GLN A 200 -19.12 14.60 -20.69
C GLN A 200 -17.69 14.38 -21.21
N THR A 201 -17.45 13.32 -21.97
CA THR A 201 -16.14 13.00 -22.59
C THR A 201 -15.98 13.57 -24.00
N GLN A 202 -16.93 14.42 -24.43
CA GLN A 202 -16.94 15.19 -25.69
C GLN A 202 -16.82 14.33 -26.96
N LYS A 203 -17.52 13.19 -27.00
CA LYS A 203 -17.64 12.30 -28.17
C LYS A 203 -18.84 12.72 -29.06
N PRO A 204 -18.79 12.59 -30.39
CA PRO A 204 -19.94 12.84 -31.26
C PRO A 204 -21.15 11.95 -30.94
N ILE A 205 -22.37 12.47 -31.11
CA ILE A 205 -23.65 11.78 -30.81
C ILE A 205 -24.66 11.79 -31.98
N ASP A 206 -24.26 12.23 -33.17
CA ASP A 206 -25.10 12.33 -34.36
C ASP A 206 -25.28 11.00 -35.12
N HIS A 207 -24.37 10.04 -34.92
CA HIS A 207 -24.34 8.75 -35.61
C HIS A 207 -24.07 7.56 -34.66
N LEU A 208 -24.80 7.48 -33.55
CA LEU A 208 -24.63 6.43 -32.54
C LEU A 208 -25.16 5.06 -33.00
N ARG A 209 -24.39 4.01 -32.66
CA ARG A 209 -24.77 2.59 -32.78
C ARG A 209 -24.03 1.77 -31.72
N ILE A 210 -24.39 1.98 -30.46
CA ILE A 210 -23.79 1.32 -29.29
C ILE A 210 -24.71 0.18 -28.83
N SER A 211 -24.09 -0.90 -28.37
CA SER A 211 -24.72 -2.06 -27.75
C SER A 211 -23.78 -2.57 -26.66
N GLU A 212 -24.21 -2.55 -25.40
CA GLU A 212 -23.40 -3.02 -24.27
C GLU A 212 -24.22 -3.99 -23.40
N THR A 213 -23.53 -4.94 -22.78
CA THR A 213 -24.07 -5.92 -21.83
C THR A 213 -23.01 -6.18 -20.76
N PRO A 214 -23.36 -6.27 -19.47
CA PRO A 214 -22.39 -6.59 -18.44
C PRO A 214 -21.89 -8.03 -18.59
N LYS A 215 -20.59 -8.25 -18.36
CA LYS A 215 -19.97 -9.58 -18.39
C LYS A 215 -20.11 -10.34 -17.06
N ILE A 216 -20.22 -9.61 -15.95
CA ILE A 216 -20.36 -10.17 -14.60
C ILE A 216 -21.73 -9.74 -14.05
N LYS A 217 -22.49 -10.69 -13.49
CA LYS A 217 -23.90 -10.48 -13.13
C LYS A 217 -24.09 -9.73 -11.81
N HIS A 218 -23.40 -10.14 -10.77
CA HIS A 218 -23.40 -9.46 -9.47
C HIS A 218 -22.17 -8.55 -9.37
N ARG A 219 -22.39 -7.24 -9.39
CA ARG A 219 -21.34 -6.22 -9.40
C ARG A 219 -21.49 -5.42 -8.12
N LEU A 220 -20.85 -5.91 -7.07
CA LEU A 220 -21.20 -5.61 -5.68
C LEU A 220 -20.13 -4.77 -4.98
N LEU A 221 -20.56 -4.08 -3.92
CA LEU A 221 -19.66 -3.44 -2.96
C LEU A 221 -19.80 -4.06 -1.56
N ASN A 222 -18.70 -4.19 -0.84
CA ASN A 222 -18.68 -4.48 0.59
C ASN A 222 -18.27 -3.22 1.36
N ASN A 223 -19.12 -2.73 2.25
CA ASN A 223 -18.86 -1.55 3.07
C ASN A 223 -18.31 -1.97 4.44
N TRP A 224 -17.13 -1.48 4.82
CA TRP A 224 -16.57 -1.66 6.16
C TRP A 224 -16.69 -0.33 6.92
N GLU A 225 -17.90 -0.01 7.37
CA GLU A 225 -18.30 1.31 7.85
C GLU A 225 -17.69 1.75 9.20
N THR A 226 -16.93 0.86 9.85
CA THR A 226 -16.27 1.08 11.14
C THR A 226 -14.77 0.83 11.13
N GLU A 227 -14.26 -0.04 10.26
CA GLU A 227 -12.86 -0.46 10.21
C GLU A 227 -12.28 -0.14 8.83
N ARG A 228 -11.04 0.38 8.77
CA ARG A 228 -10.38 0.75 7.50
C ARG A 228 -11.19 1.75 6.65
N LEU A 229 -12.04 2.55 7.30
CA LEU A 229 -12.69 3.71 6.74
C LEU A 229 -11.66 4.83 6.55
N TYR A 230 -11.41 5.24 5.31
CA TYR A 230 -10.51 6.35 4.98
C TYR A 230 -11.24 7.57 4.38
N ALA A 231 -12.57 7.57 4.40
CA ALA A 231 -13.43 8.58 3.77
C ALA A 231 -14.33 9.36 4.75
N GLY A 232 -13.95 9.44 6.03
CA GLY A 232 -14.62 10.29 7.03
C GLY A 232 -14.32 11.79 6.84
N ASN A 233 -15.16 12.66 7.41
CA ASN A 233 -15.02 14.11 7.34
C ASN A 233 -14.23 14.78 8.49
N ASN A 234 -13.61 13.99 9.38
CA ASN A 234 -12.65 14.52 10.35
C ASN A 234 -11.24 14.69 9.73
N ALA A 235 -10.32 15.31 10.47
CA ALA A 235 -8.98 15.67 9.95
C ALA A 235 -8.08 14.47 9.59
N SER A 236 -8.30 13.27 10.16
CA SER A 236 -7.61 12.05 9.76
C SER A 236 -8.33 11.30 8.61
N GLY A 237 -9.57 11.68 8.32
CA GLY A 237 -10.50 10.95 7.45
C GLY A 237 -10.87 9.55 7.93
N LEU A 238 -10.63 9.22 9.21
CA LEU A 238 -10.98 7.92 9.82
C LEU A 238 -12.30 7.95 10.60
N GLY A 239 -12.97 9.11 10.69
CA GLY A 239 -14.18 9.26 11.48
C GLY A 239 -15.01 10.49 11.12
N GLY A 240 -16.12 10.67 11.83
CA GLY A 240 -17.09 11.73 11.55
C GLY A 240 -17.08 12.89 12.54
N LEU A 241 -17.62 14.01 12.10
CA LEU A 241 -17.90 15.19 12.91
C LEU A 241 -19.34 15.16 13.50
N ASN A 242 -19.56 15.95 14.56
CA ASN A 242 -20.89 16.22 15.13
C ASN A 242 -21.69 14.99 15.60
N GLY A 243 -20.99 13.87 15.89
CA GLY A 243 -21.58 12.61 16.34
C GLY A 243 -21.86 11.59 15.23
N GLU A 244 -21.51 11.87 13.97
CA GLU A 244 -21.40 10.85 12.92
C GLU A 244 -20.13 10.01 13.15
N ASN A 245 -20.14 8.72 12.77
CA ASN A 245 -18.96 7.85 12.87
C ASN A 245 -18.02 7.93 11.66
N GLY A 246 -18.43 8.64 10.59
CA GLY A 246 -17.67 8.76 9.34
C GLY A 246 -18.25 7.95 8.18
N ALA A 247 -19.13 6.98 8.47
CA ALA A 247 -19.76 6.11 7.49
C ALA A 247 -20.61 6.90 6.47
N ILE A 248 -20.72 6.35 5.25
CA ILE A 248 -21.59 6.93 4.23
C ILE A 248 -23.06 7.00 4.71
N PHE A 249 -23.58 5.95 5.34
CA PHE A 249 -24.97 5.85 5.81
C PHE A 249 -25.08 6.04 7.34
N ASN A 250 -25.92 6.98 7.78
CA ASN A 250 -26.15 7.21 9.21
C ASN A 250 -27.23 6.26 9.77
N PHE A 251 -26.79 5.22 10.46
CA PHE A 251 -27.67 4.29 11.18
C PHE A 251 -27.77 4.61 12.69
N ALA A 252 -26.68 5.08 13.31
CA ALA A 252 -26.58 5.33 14.75
C ALA A 252 -25.71 6.55 15.10
N ALA A 253 -25.76 7.61 14.29
CA ALA A 253 -25.18 8.89 14.63
C ALA A 253 -25.78 9.44 15.93
N THR A 254 -24.97 10.17 16.69
CA THR A 254 -25.29 10.72 18.02
C THR A 254 -25.23 12.24 18.01
N GLY A 255 -25.49 12.87 19.17
CA GLY A 255 -25.33 14.32 19.34
C GLY A 255 -26.14 15.15 18.34
N ALA A 256 -25.53 16.17 17.76
CA ALA A 256 -26.18 17.07 16.81
C ALA A 256 -26.59 16.39 15.49
N SER A 257 -25.94 15.27 15.12
CA SER A 257 -26.30 14.48 13.93
C SER A 257 -27.31 13.36 14.21
N ALA A 258 -27.81 13.18 15.44
CA ALA A 258 -28.77 12.11 15.76
C ALA A 258 -30.07 12.15 14.92
N GLY A 259 -30.52 13.36 14.56
CA GLY A 259 -31.69 13.56 13.68
C GLY A 259 -31.44 13.26 12.19
N LYS A 260 -30.22 12.90 11.79
CA LYS A 260 -29.85 12.48 10.43
C LYS A 260 -29.86 10.96 10.24
N ASN A 261 -30.23 10.20 11.26
CA ASN A 261 -30.30 8.74 11.14
C ASN A 261 -31.44 8.32 10.21
N LEU A 262 -31.26 7.19 9.53
CA LEU A 262 -32.32 6.51 8.80
C LEU A 262 -33.56 6.34 9.71
N PRO A 263 -34.79 6.59 9.21
CA PRO A 263 -35.18 6.62 7.79
C PRO A 263 -34.96 7.95 7.03
N VAL A 264 -34.35 8.99 7.65
CA VAL A 264 -34.05 10.25 6.93
C VAL A 264 -33.00 10.01 5.84
N ILE A 265 -33.32 10.38 4.59
CA ILE A 265 -32.43 10.25 3.45
C ILE A 265 -31.62 11.53 3.25
N LEU A 266 -30.31 11.40 3.11
CA LEU A 266 -29.39 12.51 2.86
C LEU A 266 -29.03 12.59 1.37
N ASP A 267 -28.72 13.79 0.86
CA ASP A 267 -28.29 13.99 -0.53
C ASP A 267 -27.16 13.04 -0.93
N ARG A 268 -26.17 12.82 -0.05
CA ARG A 268 -25.05 11.91 -0.30
C ARG A 268 -25.48 10.45 -0.57
N TYR A 269 -26.63 10.00 -0.08
CA TYR A 269 -27.14 8.65 -0.36
C TYR A 269 -27.61 8.56 -1.82
N ILE A 270 -28.32 9.58 -2.32
CA ILE A 270 -28.82 9.65 -3.70
C ILE A 270 -27.69 9.93 -4.69
N VAL A 271 -26.72 10.78 -4.33
CA VAL A 271 -25.50 10.99 -5.12
C VAL A 271 -24.72 9.68 -5.30
N VAL A 272 -24.54 8.90 -4.22
CA VAL A 272 -23.93 7.56 -4.32
C VAL A 272 -24.79 6.63 -5.18
N ALA A 273 -26.11 6.59 -5.00
CA ALA A 273 -26.99 5.75 -5.81
C ALA A 273 -26.83 6.02 -7.32
N ARG A 274 -26.85 7.31 -7.70
CA ARG A 274 -26.64 7.78 -9.08
C ARG A 274 -25.25 7.38 -9.60
N ALA A 275 -24.21 7.59 -8.80
CA ALA A 275 -22.83 7.25 -9.15
C ALA A 275 -22.65 5.74 -9.38
N LEU A 276 -23.14 4.89 -8.47
CA LEU A 276 -23.07 3.43 -8.61
C LEU A 276 -23.83 2.94 -9.86
N ALA A 277 -25.05 3.44 -10.10
CA ALA A 277 -25.83 3.11 -11.29
C ALA A 277 -25.17 3.58 -12.59
N SER A 278 -24.41 4.69 -12.58
CA SER A 278 -23.66 5.17 -13.75
C SER A 278 -22.52 4.25 -14.20
N LEU A 279 -22.10 3.34 -13.31
CA LEU A 279 -21.13 2.28 -13.55
C LEU A 279 -21.79 0.90 -13.71
N GLY A 280 -23.10 0.80 -13.50
CA GLY A 280 -23.83 -0.47 -13.47
C GLY A 280 -23.56 -1.33 -12.23
N ILE A 281 -22.96 -0.80 -11.16
CA ILE A 281 -22.89 -1.50 -9.85
C ILE A 281 -24.33 -1.72 -9.39
N ASN A 282 -24.68 -2.94 -8.99
CA ASN A 282 -26.08 -3.34 -8.73
C ASN A 282 -26.35 -3.87 -7.32
N GLY A 283 -25.36 -3.77 -6.41
CA GLY A 283 -25.57 -4.12 -5.01
C GLY A 283 -24.51 -3.61 -4.04
N ILE A 284 -24.89 -3.50 -2.77
CA ILE A 284 -23.99 -3.17 -1.67
C ILE A 284 -24.35 -3.94 -0.39
N THR A 285 -23.37 -4.64 0.16
CA THR A 285 -23.38 -5.10 1.56
C THR A 285 -23.02 -3.91 2.44
N ILE A 286 -23.99 -3.44 3.23
CA ILE A 286 -23.93 -2.12 3.88
C ILE A 286 -23.16 -2.10 5.21
N ASN A 287 -22.90 -3.25 5.80
CA ASN A 287 -22.25 -3.39 7.11
C ASN A 287 -20.99 -4.27 7.09
N ASN A 288 -20.10 -4.01 8.05
CA ASN A 288 -18.77 -4.59 8.17
C ASN A 288 -18.80 -6.12 8.31
N VAL A 289 -17.86 -6.78 7.65
CA VAL A 289 -17.60 -8.23 7.71
C VAL A 289 -17.30 -8.73 9.13
N ASN A 290 -16.74 -7.88 10.00
CA ASN A 290 -16.72 -8.08 11.44
C ASN A 290 -18.11 -7.75 12.04
N ALA A 291 -19.10 -8.60 11.71
CA ALA A 291 -20.51 -8.24 11.79
C ALA A 291 -21.07 -8.02 13.21
N ASP A 292 -21.74 -6.88 13.40
CA ASP A 292 -22.65 -6.64 14.54
C ASP A 292 -24.06 -7.15 14.20
N ASN A 293 -24.60 -8.01 15.07
CA ASN A 293 -25.96 -8.54 14.93
C ASN A 293 -27.06 -7.46 15.06
N ALA A 294 -26.74 -6.19 15.33
CA ALA A 294 -27.71 -5.08 15.36
C ALA A 294 -28.51 -4.98 14.05
N TYR A 295 -27.86 -5.23 12.91
CA TYR A 295 -28.47 -5.28 11.57
C TYR A 295 -29.51 -6.40 11.40
N LEU A 296 -29.58 -7.37 12.31
CA LEU A 296 -30.61 -8.40 12.30
C LEU A 296 -31.80 -8.08 13.24
N THR A 297 -31.80 -6.92 13.90
CA THR A 297 -32.92 -6.46 14.76
C THR A 297 -34.01 -5.77 13.94
N SER A 298 -35.28 -5.94 14.30
CA SER A 298 -36.42 -5.37 13.55
C SER A 298 -36.34 -3.84 13.41
N ALA A 299 -35.76 -3.15 14.40
CA ALA A 299 -35.55 -1.70 14.35
C ALA A 299 -34.51 -1.30 13.29
N ARG A 300 -33.46 -2.10 13.10
CA ARG A 300 -32.44 -1.86 12.08
C ARG A 300 -32.92 -2.25 10.69
N ILE A 301 -33.62 -3.37 10.57
CA ILE A 301 -34.29 -3.79 9.33
C ILE A 301 -35.25 -2.70 8.79
N ALA A 302 -35.93 -1.95 9.66
CA ALA A 302 -36.74 -0.80 9.24
C ALA A 302 -35.89 0.38 8.70
N GLN A 303 -34.71 0.64 9.27
CA GLN A 303 -33.76 1.64 8.75
C GLN A 303 -33.16 1.19 7.40
N GLU A 304 -32.84 -0.09 7.28
CA GLU A 304 -32.32 -0.73 6.06
C GLU A 304 -33.36 -0.70 4.94
N ALA A 305 -34.64 -0.92 5.26
CA ALA A 305 -35.73 -0.81 4.30
C ALA A 305 -35.87 0.61 3.76
N ALA A 306 -35.79 1.63 4.60
CA ALA A 306 -35.78 3.03 4.16
C ALA A 306 -34.60 3.35 3.24
N LEU A 307 -33.41 2.81 3.52
CA LEU A 307 -32.27 2.93 2.62
C LEU A 307 -32.52 2.19 1.29
N ALA A 308 -32.99 0.95 1.32
CA ALA A 308 -33.29 0.16 0.13
C ALA A 308 -34.34 0.86 -0.75
N ASP A 309 -35.39 1.42 -0.16
CA ASP A 309 -36.45 2.17 -0.85
C ASP A 309 -35.92 3.42 -1.59
N ALA A 310 -34.89 4.06 -1.07
CA ALA A 310 -34.23 5.21 -1.69
C ALA A 310 -33.26 4.81 -2.82
N LEU A 311 -32.60 3.65 -2.71
CA LEU A 311 -31.59 3.19 -3.68
C LEU A 311 -32.17 2.32 -4.81
N ARG A 312 -33.31 1.64 -4.59
CA ARG A 312 -33.97 0.73 -5.55
C ARG A 312 -34.29 1.32 -6.93
N PRO A 313 -34.70 2.60 -7.10
CA PRO A 313 -34.88 3.21 -8.43
C PRO A 313 -33.59 3.22 -9.29
N TYR A 314 -32.43 3.09 -8.65
CA TYR A 314 -31.11 3.07 -9.29
C TYR A 314 -30.57 1.65 -9.48
N GLY A 315 -31.36 0.61 -9.14
CA GLY A 315 -30.98 -0.80 -9.27
C GLY A 315 -30.03 -1.32 -8.18
N ILE A 316 -29.71 -0.52 -7.16
CA ILE A 316 -28.79 -0.92 -6.09
C ILE A 316 -29.55 -1.71 -5.02
N LYS A 317 -29.27 -3.01 -4.92
CA LYS A 317 -29.84 -3.90 -3.90
C LYS A 317 -29.00 -3.89 -2.62
N LEU A 318 -29.62 -4.22 -1.48
CA LEU A 318 -28.91 -4.35 -0.19
C LEU A 318 -28.58 -5.81 0.14
N GLY A 319 -27.45 -6.01 0.79
CA GLY A 319 -27.04 -7.24 1.48
C GLY A 319 -26.49 -6.92 2.88
N LEU A 320 -26.28 -7.95 3.70
CA LEU A 320 -25.70 -7.79 5.04
C LEU A 320 -24.56 -8.76 5.30
N SER A 321 -23.49 -8.27 5.91
CA SER A 321 -22.52 -9.11 6.61
C SER A 321 -23.17 -9.69 7.87
N ILE A 322 -23.02 -10.99 8.09
CA ILE A 322 -23.60 -11.69 9.25
C ILE A 322 -22.52 -12.46 10.04
N ARG A 323 -22.76 -12.58 11.34
CA ARG A 323 -21.95 -13.41 12.25
C ARG A 323 -22.56 -14.80 12.33
N TYR A 324 -21.75 -15.85 12.19
CA TYR A 324 -22.23 -17.24 12.24
C TYR A 324 -23.02 -17.55 13.52
N THR A 325 -22.55 -17.04 14.66
CA THR A 325 -23.17 -17.21 15.98
C THR A 325 -24.22 -16.15 16.32
N ALA A 326 -24.74 -15.38 15.35
CA ALA A 326 -25.83 -14.43 15.60
C ALA A 326 -27.04 -15.03 16.36
N PRO A 327 -27.45 -16.32 16.17
CA PRO A 327 -28.60 -16.88 16.89
C PRO A 327 -28.47 -16.91 18.43
N THR A 328 -27.27 -16.78 19.00
CA THR A 328 -27.05 -16.83 20.46
C THR A 328 -27.13 -15.46 21.15
N ASP A 329 -27.29 -14.38 20.38
CA ASP A 329 -27.31 -13.02 20.90
C ASP A 329 -28.64 -12.70 21.61
N SER A 330 -28.54 -12.28 22.88
CA SER A 330 -29.69 -12.00 23.75
C SER A 330 -30.69 -10.98 23.18
N ARG A 331 -30.28 -10.15 22.21
CA ARG A 331 -31.14 -9.20 21.48
C ARG A 331 -32.27 -9.88 20.69
N PHE A 332 -32.21 -11.18 20.46
CA PHE A 332 -33.23 -11.93 19.71
C PHE A 332 -34.24 -12.68 20.59
N ALA A 333 -34.18 -12.54 21.91
CA ALA A 333 -35.07 -13.26 22.82
C ALA A 333 -36.57 -13.01 22.52
N PRO A 334 -37.44 -14.04 22.59
CA PRO A 334 -37.17 -15.41 23.01
C PRO A 334 -36.61 -16.33 21.90
N ASP A 335 -36.41 -15.83 20.67
CA ASP A 335 -35.86 -16.57 19.52
C ASP A 335 -34.32 -16.63 19.58
N THR A 336 -33.77 -17.06 20.72
CA THR A 336 -32.32 -17.26 20.93
C THR A 336 -31.98 -18.74 21.04
N LEU A 337 -30.90 -19.16 20.39
CA LEU A 337 -30.36 -20.50 20.45
C LEU A 337 -29.20 -20.61 21.46
N THR A 338 -28.95 -21.82 21.94
CA THR A 338 -27.72 -22.17 22.66
C THR A 338 -26.61 -22.61 21.69
N ASN A 339 -25.35 -22.63 22.13
CA ASN A 339 -24.23 -23.12 21.30
C ASN A 339 -24.47 -24.57 20.78
N SER A 340 -25.11 -25.44 21.56
CA SER A 340 -25.44 -26.81 21.14
C SER A 340 -26.57 -26.91 20.11
N GLN A 341 -27.25 -25.81 19.80
CA GLN A 341 -28.28 -25.72 18.75
C GLN A 341 -27.75 -25.07 17.46
N LEU A 342 -26.45 -24.76 17.39
CA LEU A 342 -25.80 -24.21 16.19
C LEU A 342 -25.27 -25.29 15.22
N ASP A 343 -25.73 -26.53 15.37
CA ASP A 343 -25.48 -27.62 14.42
C ASP A 343 -25.92 -27.19 13.00
N PRO A 344 -25.02 -27.12 12.00
CA PRO A 344 -25.36 -26.76 10.63
C PRO A 344 -26.34 -27.73 9.97
N TYR A 345 -26.54 -28.94 10.51
CA TYR A 345 -27.55 -29.90 10.07
C TYR A 345 -28.86 -29.82 10.88
N GLY A 346 -28.85 -29.12 12.02
CA GLY A 346 -29.99 -28.97 12.91
C GLY A 346 -31.13 -28.10 12.36
N THR A 347 -32.36 -28.48 12.67
CA THR A 347 -33.56 -27.71 12.31
C THR A 347 -33.62 -26.35 13.00
N ASP A 348 -33.04 -26.23 14.20
CA ASP A 348 -33.06 -25.02 15.00
C ASP A 348 -32.24 -23.90 14.34
N PHE A 349 -30.98 -24.19 13.99
CA PHE A 349 -30.08 -23.25 13.31
C PHE A 349 -30.62 -22.79 11.96
N ARG A 350 -30.97 -23.74 11.07
CA ARG A 350 -31.53 -23.44 9.75
C ARG A 350 -32.86 -22.70 9.84
N GLY A 351 -33.72 -23.11 10.78
CA GLY A 351 -35.01 -22.48 11.03
C GLY A 351 -34.87 -21.04 11.54
N TRP A 352 -33.89 -20.76 12.39
CA TRP A 352 -33.60 -19.40 12.86
C TRP A 352 -33.18 -18.49 11.71
N TRP A 353 -32.21 -18.92 10.89
CA TRP A 353 -31.75 -18.15 9.73
C TRP A 353 -32.88 -17.92 8.72
N ASN A 354 -33.71 -18.93 8.46
CA ASN A 354 -34.86 -18.79 7.57
C ASN A 354 -35.88 -17.76 8.10
N ARG A 355 -36.25 -17.82 9.40
CA ARG A 355 -37.14 -16.81 10.02
C ARG A 355 -36.56 -15.40 9.94
N ARG A 356 -35.27 -15.25 10.22
CA ARG A 356 -34.57 -13.95 10.19
C ARG A 356 -34.51 -13.37 8.78
N ALA A 357 -34.15 -14.20 7.80
CA ALA A 357 -34.12 -13.82 6.40
C ALA A 357 -35.53 -13.52 5.84
N GLN A 358 -36.58 -14.23 6.29
CA GLN A 358 -37.96 -13.93 5.94
C GLN A 358 -38.42 -12.55 6.46
N LEU A 359 -38.00 -12.16 7.67
CA LEU A 359 -38.28 -10.83 8.20
C LEU A 359 -37.65 -9.73 7.32
N ILE A 360 -36.36 -9.90 6.96
CA ILE A 360 -35.65 -9.00 6.05
C ILE A 360 -36.34 -8.95 4.68
N LYS A 361 -36.64 -10.11 4.07
CA LYS A 361 -37.31 -10.23 2.76
C LYS A 361 -38.69 -9.55 2.72
N THR A 362 -39.39 -9.52 3.84
CA THR A 362 -40.70 -8.87 3.96
C THR A 362 -40.58 -7.34 3.96
N ALA A 363 -39.49 -6.79 4.49
CA ALA A 363 -39.18 -5.36 4.46
C ALA A 363 -38.42 -4.92 3.20
N ILE A 364 -37.65 -5.83 2.60
CA ILE A 364 -36.77 -5.61 1.45
C ILE A 364 -36.95 -6.79 0.46
N PRO A 365 -37.97 -6.75 -0.43
CA PRO A 365 -38.30 -7.88 -1.30
C PRO A 365 -37.19 -8.29 -2.30
N ASP A 366 -36.27 -7.40 -2.59
CA ASP A 366 -35.13 -7.55 -3.50
C ASP A 366 -33.77 -7.67 -2.78
N PHE A 367 -33.78 -7.92 -1.46
CA PHE A 367 -32.58 -8.18 -0.67
C PHE A 367 -31.74 -9.31 -1.27
N MET A 368 -30.43 -9.08 -1.39
CA MET A 368 -29.49 -9.98 -2.08
C MET A 368 -29.22 -11.26 -1.30
N GLY A 369 -29.04 -11.12 0.02
CA GLY A 369 -28.54 -12.18 0.88
C GLY A 369 -27.38 -11.71 1.76
N PHE A 370 -26.47 -12.62 2.08
CA PHE A 370 -25.53 -12.43 3.18
C PHE A 370 -24.06 -12.59 2.79
N THR A 371 -23.19 -11.77 3.38
CA THR A 371 -21.73 -11.96 3.37
C THR A 371 -21.30 -12.58 4.69
N VAL A 372 -20.39 -13.54 4.69
CA VAL A 372 -19.93 -14.23 5.91
C VAL A 372 -18.40 -14.21 6.01
N LYS A 373 -17.89 -13.75 7.15
CA LYS A 373 -16.51 -13.98 7.61
C LYS A 373 -16.59 -14.89 8.84
N ALA A 374 -16.02 -16.09 8.72
CA ALA A 374 -16.11 -17.14 9.73
C ALA A 374 -14.72 -17.79 9.94
N ASN A 375 -14.42 -18.19 11.18
CA ASN A 375 -13.14 -18.77 11.61
C ASN A 375 -11.90 -17.97 11.13
N SER A 376 -11.99 -16.63 11.17
CA SER A 376 -10.96 -15.72 10.69
C SER A 376 -10.90 -14.47 11.58
N GLU A 377 -9.71 -14.10 12.05
CA GLU A 377 -9.47 -12.94 12.94
C GLU A 377 -10.38 -12.90 14.18
N GLY A 378 -10.62 -14.07 14.80
CA GLY A 378 -11.48 -14.21 15.97
C GLY A 378 -12.98 -14.12 15.69
N GLN A 379 -13.41 -14.00 14.43
CA GLN A 379 -14.82 -14.19 14.07
C GLN A 379 -15.19 -15.67 14.15
N PRO A 380 -16.29 -16.03 14.83
CA PRO A 380 -16.66 -17.42 15.04
C PRO A 380 -17.27 -18.04 13.78
N GLY A 381 -17.28 -19.37 13.72
CA GLY A 381 -17.70 -20.12 12.54
C GLY A 381 -17.83 -21.63 12.78
N PRO A 382 -18.17 -22.42 11.74
CA PRO A 382 -18.45 -23.85 11.86
C PRO A 382 -17.34 -24.68 12.51
N GLN A 383 -16.06 -24.32 12.33
CA GLN A 383 -14.93 -25.07 12.91
C GLN A 383 -14.94 -25.03 14.45
N ASP A 384 -15.52 -23.99 15.08
CA ASP A 384 -15.64 -23.89 16.55
C ASP A 384 -16.58 -24.98 17.13
N PHE A 385 -17.37 -25.62 16.26
CA PHE A 385 -18.35 -26.65 16.58
C PHE A 385 -17.99 -28.03 15.98
N GLY A 386 -16.82 -28.15 15.34
CA GLY A 386 -16.33 -29.40 14.74
C GLY A 386 -16.79 -29.67 13.30
N TYR A 387 -17.25 -28.65 12.59
CA TYR A 387 -17.71 -28.73 11.19
C TYR A 387 -16.80 -27.93 10.24
N ASP A 388 -16.85 -28.20 8.95
CA ASP A 388 -16.06 -27.44 7.96
C ASP A 388 -16.81 -26.22 7.38
N HIS A 389 -16.11 -25.45 6.55
CA HIS A 389 -16.70 -24.29 5.88
C HIS A 389 -17.84 -24.64 4.91
N GLY A 390 -17.84 -25.84 4.33
CA GLY A 390 -18.91 -26.35 3.47
C GLY A 390 -20.20 -26.56 4.24
N ASP A 391 -20.11 -27.21 5.41
CA ASP A 391 -21.25 -27.43 6.31
C ASP A 391 -21.90 -26.10 6.73
N GLY A 392 -21.09 -25.16 7.22
CA GLY A 392 -21.55 -23.85 7.70
C GLY A 392 -22.15 -22.99 6.59
N ALA A 393 -21.52 -22.95 5.41
CA ALA A 393 -22.02 -22.20 4.26
C ALA A 393 -23.34 -22.78 3.75
N ASN A 394 -23.44 -24.11 3.61
CA ASN A 394 -24.62 -24.79 3.12
C ASN A 394 -25.80 -24.73 4.11
N ALA A 395 -25.55 -24.69 5.41
CA ALA A 395 -26.60 -24.52 6.41
C ALA A 395 -27.35 -23.19 6.25
N ILE A 396 -26.60 -22.10 6.07
CA ILE A 396 -27.17 -20.76 5.82
C ILE A 396 -27.73 -20.71 4.39
N GLY A 397 -26.99 -21.23 3.40
CA GLY A 397 -27.41 -21.30 2.00
C GLY A 397 -28.78 -21.97 1.83
N ALA A 398 -28.97 -23.16 2.41
CA ALA A 398 -30.24 -23.88 2.41
C ALA A 398 -31.37 -23.16 3.17
N ALA A 399 -31.04 -22.42 4.24
CA ALA A 399 -32.03 -21.64 4.99
C ALA A 399 -32.57 -20.43 4.18
N VAL A 400 -31.77 -19.87 3.27
CA VAL A 400 -32.12 -18.66 2.50
C VAL A 400 -32.45 -18.91 1.03
N ALA A 401 -32.08 -20.06 0.46
CA ALA A 401 -32.38 -20.44 -0.93
C ALA A 401 -33.88 -20.34 -1.29
N PRO A 402 -34.85 -20.74 -0.45
CA PRO A 402 -36.27 -20.56 -0.74
C PRO A 402 -36.73 -19.09 -0.89
N LEU A 403 -35.90 -18.14 -0.45
CA LEU A 403 -36.16 -16.69 -0.53
C LEU A 403 -35.44 -16.04 -1.74
N GLY A 404 -34.72 -16.83 -2.54
CA GLY A 404 -33.93 -16.36 -3.68
C GLY A 404 -32.72 -15.52 -3.29
N MET A 405 -32.14 -15.78 -2.13
CA MET A 405 -30.95 -15.08 -1.62
C MET A 405 -29.66 -15.88 -1.84
N THR A 406 -28.53 -15.19 -1.96
CA THR A 406 -27.18 -15.77 -2.04
C THR A 406 -26.41 -15.68 -0.72
N VAL A 407 -25.36 -16.49 -0.58
CA VAL A 407 -24.41 -16.44 0.55
C VAL A 407 -23.00 -16.27 -0.02
N HIS A 408 -22.40 -15.10 0.21
CA HIS A 408 -21.02 -14.78 -0.13
C HIS A 408 -20.12 -15.19 1.04
N TRP A 409 -19.62 -16.42 1.01
CA TRP A 409 -18.73 -16.96 2.03
C TRP A 409 -17.28 -16.56 1.73
N ARG A 410 -16.68 -15.73 2.59
CA ARG A 410 -15.32 -15.23 2.36
C ARG A 410 -14.27 -16.30 2.64
N THR A 411 -13.37 -16.51 1.69
CA THR A 411 -12.30 -17.52 1.77
C THR A 411 -11.02 -16.99 2.42
N PHE A 412 -11.04 -15.76 2.95
CA PHE A 412 -9.96 -15.15 3.74
C PHE A 412 -9.87 -15.80 5.13
N VAL A 413 -9.39 -17.04 5.16
CA VAL A 413 -9.16 -17.88 6.33
C VAL A 413 -7.72 -18.37 6.31
N TYR A 414 -7.11 -18.49 7.49
CA TYR A 414 -5.69 -18.84 7.59
C TYR A 414 -5.34 -19.46 8.95
N ASN A 415 -6.10 -20.46 9.40
CA ASN A 415 -5.75 -21.21 10.61
C ASN A 415 -4.29 -21.73 10.53
N ALA A 416 -3.46 -21.35 11.50
CA ALA A 416 -2.03 -21.67 11.51
C ALA A 416 -1.74 -23.18 11.66
N GLU A 417 -2.74 -23.96 12.09
CA GLU A 417 -2.65 -25.42 12.20
C GLU A 417 -2.76 -26.14 10.84
N VAL A 418 -3.22 -25.46 9.78
CA VAL A 418 -3.42 -26.05 8.45
C VAL A 418 -2.11 -26.18 7.66
N ASP A 419 -1.25 -25.14 7.68
CA ASP A 419 0.06 -25.13 7.03
C ASP A 419 0.95 -24.02 7.62
N ASN A 420 2.26 -24.20 7.61
CA ASN A 420 3.20 -23.19 8.10
C ASN A 420 3.24 -21.93 7.21
N ASP A 421 2.90 -22.03 5.92
CA ASP A 421 2.80 -20.88 5.00
C ASP A 421 1.36 -20.34 4.92
N ARG A 422 1.14 -19.10 5.36
CA ARG A 422 -0.18 -18.44 5.36
C ARG A 422 -0.87 -18.51 4.00
N LEU A 423 -0.11 -18.33 2.92
CA LEU A 423 -0.63 -18.23 1.55
C LEU A 423 -1.20 -19.56 1.03
N LYS A 424 -0.85 -20.70 1.64
CA LYS A 424 -1.34 -22.03 1.22
C LYS A 424 -2.72 -22.36 1.80
N ARG A 425 -3.08 -21.77 2.94
CA ARG A 425 -4.14 -22.28 3.84
C ARG A 425 -5.53 -22.20 3.24
N ALA A 426 -5.89 -21.08 2.62
CA ALA A 426 -7.22 -20.92 2.00
C ALA A 426 -7.50 -21.99 0.93
N TYR A 427 -6.53 -22.31 0.06
CA TYR A 427 -6.72 -23.40 -0.92
C TYR A 427 -6.83 -24.78 -0.25
N LEU A 428 -6.12 -25.03 0.86
CA LEU A 428 -6.18 -26.29 1.60
C LEU A 428 -7.50 -26.48 2.37
N GLU A 429 -8.11 -25.39 2.84
CA GLU A 429 -9.42 -25.37 3.51
C GLU A 429 -10.59 -25.59 2.53
N PHE A 430 -10.56 -24.93 1.36
CA PHE A 430 -11.69 -24.92 0.42
C PHE A 430 -11.57 -25.93 -0.73
N GLY A 431 -10.36 -26.22 -1.22
CA GLY A 431 -10.14 -27.10 -2.37
C GLY A 431 -10.69 -28.52 -2.19
N PRO A 432 -10.45 -29.20 -1.06
CA PRO A 432 -11.02 -30.53 -0.82
C PRO A 432 -12.55 -30.59 -0.85
N ILE A 433 -13.23 -29.48 -0.54
CA ILE A 433 -14.70 -29.35 -0.51
C ILE A 433 -15.26 -29.12 -1.94
N ASP A 434 -14.52 -28.39 -2.79
CA ASP A 434 -14.86 -28.24 -4.23
C ASP A 434 -14.62 -29.54 -5.01
N ASP A 435 -13.58 -30.30 -4.67
CA ASP A 435 -13.27 -31.58 -5.31
C ASP A 435 -14.17 -32.75 -4.81
N GLU A 436 -14.93 -32.57 -3.74
CA GLU A 436 -15.66 -33.63 -3.03
C GLU A 436 -16.74 -34.29 -3.90
N VAL A 437 -16.67 -35.62 -4.09
CA VAL A 437 -17.65 -36.38 -4.88
C VAL A 437 -18.95 -36.56 -4.10
N GLN A 438 -20.04 -36.02 -4.64
CA GLN A 438 -21.37 -36.05 -4.01
C GLN A 438 -22.10 -37.39 -4.28
N PRO A 439 -23.15 -37.73 -3.49
CA PRO A 439 -23.87 -39.00 -3.61
C PRO A 439 -24.54 -39.27 -4.96
N ASP A 440 -24.77 -38.23 -5.77
CA ASP A 440 -25.33 -38.34 -7.13
C ASP A 440 -24.26 -38.47 -8.23
N GLY A 441 -22.98 -38.45 -7.87
CA GLY A 441 -21.83 -38.54 -8.77
C GLY A 441 -21.33 -37.18 -9.30
N THR A 442 -21.91 -36.07 -8.88
CA THR A 442 -21.34 -34.72 -9.11
C THR A 442 -20.12 -34.46 -8.21
N ARG A 443 -19.49 -33.29 -8.35
CA ARG A 443 -18.41 -32.81 -7.49
C ARG A 443 -18.78 -31.45 -6.91
N GLY A 444 -18.18 -31.11 -5.78
CA GLY A 444 -18.44 -29.88 -5.03
C GLY A 444 -19.58 -30.07 -4.06
N ARG A 445 -19.33 -29.83 -2.77
CA ARG A 445 -20.39 -29.86 -1.74
C ARG A 445 -21.13 -28.53 -1.61
N PHE A 446 -20.55 -27.40 -2.02
CA PHE A 446 -21.18 -26.08 -1.89
C PHE A 446 -22.45 -25.95 -2.75
N ALA A 447 -23.52 -25.41 -2.16
CA ALA A 447 -24.80 -25.23 -2.85
C ALA A 447 -24.78 -24.12 -3.91
N ASP A 448 -25.63 -24.22 -4.94
CA ASP A 448 -25.73 -23.28 -6.07
C ASP A 448 -25.92 -21.79 -5.68
N ASN A 449 -26.44 -21.48 -4.49
CA ASN A 449 -26.59 -20.10 -4.01
C ASN A 449 -25.46 -19.62 -3.10
N VAL A 450 -24.38 -20.40 -2.96
CA VAL A 450 -23.16 -20.05 -2.21
C VAL A 450 -22.08 -19.59 -3.20
N PHE A 451 -21.45 -18.46 -2.90
CA PHE A 451 -20.29 -17.93 -3.61
C PHE A 451 -19.06 -17.97 -2.71
N LEU A 452 -17.96 -18.56 -3.20
CA LEU A 452 -16.65 -18.46 -2.58
C LEU A 452 -16.02 -17.11 -2.89
N GLN A 453 -16.18 -16.15 -1.98
CA GLN A 453 -15.66 -14.80 -2.12
C GLN A 453 -14.18 -14.75 -1.76
N THR A 454 -13.34 -14.63 -2.79
CA THR A 454 -11.90 -14.84 -2.73
C THR A 454 -11.15 -13.57 -3.14
N LYS A 455 -10.20 -13.12 -2.30
CA LYS A 455 -9.35 -11.95 -2.59
C LYS A 455 -8.51 -12.19 -3.85
N ASN A 456 -8.09 -11.13 -4.53
CA ASN A 456 -7.26 -11.22 -5.73
C ASN A 456 -5.96 -12.02 -5.54
N GLY A 457 -5.36 -11.95 -4.35
CA GLY A 457 -4.15 -12.69 -3.97
C GLY A 457 -4.34 -13.47 -2.66
N PRO A 458 -3.43 -14.40 -2.36
CA PRO A 458 -3.53 -15.33 -1.23
C PRO A 458 -3.16 -14.73 0.14
N LEU A 459 -2.72 -13.47 0.22
CA LEU A 459 -2.45 -12.79 1.49
C LEU A 459 -3.59 -11.83 1.85
N ASP A 460 -3.44 -10.54 1.58
CA ASP A 460 -4.30 -9.49 2.11
C ASP A 460 -4.09 -8.15 1.39
N PHE A 461 -4.60 -8.05 0.16
CA PHE A 461 -4.69 -6.80 -0.62
C PHE A 461 -3.39 -5.97 -0.69
N GLN A 462 -2.22 -6.63 -0.64
CA GLN A 462 -0.93 -5.93 -0.72
C GLN A 462 -0.79 -5.23 -2.08
N ALA A 463 0.08 -4.22 -2.14
CA ALA A 463 0.24 -3.37 -3.33
C ALA A 463 0.47 -4.17 -4.63
N ARG A 464 1.16 -5.32 -4.55
CA ARG A 464 1.12 -6.38 -5.58
C ARG A 464 1.26 -7.76 -4.93
N GLU A 465 0.37 -8.67 -5.31
CA GLU A 465 0.40 -10.11 -4.92
C GLU A 465 0.39 -10.98 -6.18
N PRO A 466 0.87 -12.25 -6.12
CA PRO A 466 0.48 -13.24 -7.11
C PRO A 466 -1.03 -13.49 -7.04
N ILE A 467 -1.66 -13.87 -8.16
CA ILE A 467 -3.09 -14.22 -8.17
C ILE A 467 -3.38 -15.36 -7.20
N HIS A 468 -4.53 -15.35 -6.54
CA HIS A 468 -4.91 -16.41 -5.61
C HIS A 468 -5.05 -17.76 -6.34
N PRO A 469 -4.38 -18.85 -5.90
CA PRO A 469 -4.36 -20.13 -6.62
C PRO A 469 -5.73 -20.83 -6.75
N MET A 470 -6.78 -20.31 -6.10
CA MET A 470 -8.15 -20.82 -6.23
C MET A 470 -8.77 -20.46 -7.59
N PHE A 471 -8.33 -19.36 -8.23
CA PHE A 471 -8.91 -18.92 -9.50
C PHE A 471 -8.65 -19.92 -10.62
N GLY A 472 -9.73 -20.53 -11.09
CA GLY A 472 -9.73 -21.58 -12.11
C GLY A 472 -9.56 -22.99 -11.54
N ARG A 473 -9.26 -23.15 -10.24
CA ARG A 473 -9.19 -24.46 -9.55
C ARG A 473 -10.46 -24.82 -8.78
N MET A 474 -11.29 -23.86 -8.40
CA MET A 474 -12.64 -24.14 -7.90
C MET A 474 -13.56 -24.35 -9.10
N GLU A 475 -13.58 -25.56 -9.65
CA GLU A 475 -14.33 -25.87 -10.89
C GLU A 475 -15.82 -26.06 -10.63
N ASN A 476 -16.19 -26.47 -9.41
CA ASN A 476 -17.53 -26.96 -9.10
C ASN A 476 -18.37 -25.98 -8.28
N THR A 477 -17.76 -24.92 -7.73
CA THR A 477 -18.41 -23.90 -6.90
C THR A 477 -18.38 -22.51 -7.54
N ASN A 478 -19.47 -21.74 -7.42
CA ASN A 478 -19.49 -20.35 -7.87
C ASN A 478 -18.44 -19.51 -7.13
N GLN A 479 -17.64 -18.74 -7.88
CA GLN A 479 -16.59 -17.87 -7.33
C GLN A 479 -17.03 -16.39 -7.37
N ALA A 480 -16.58 -15.62 -6.38
CA ALA A 480 -16.63 -14.16 -6.41
C ALA A 480 -15.23 -13.58 -6.20
N LEU A 481 -14.75 -12.73 -7.10
CA LEU A 481 -13.48 -12.01 -6.90
C LEU A 481 -13.71 -10.82 -5.96
N GLU A 482 -12.96 -10.76 -4.85
CA GLU A 482 -12.90 -9.62 -3.94
C GLU A 482 -11.67 -8.74 -4.25
N LEU A 483 -11.89 -7.45 -4.49
CA LEU A 483 -10.88 -6.41 -4.71
C LEU A 483 -11.00 -5.33 -3.62
N GLN A 484 -9.90 -4.68 -3.28
CA GLN A 484 -9.93 -3.51 -2.39
C GLN A 484 -9.98 -2.21 -3.20
N ILE A 485 -11.03 -1.40 -3.00
CA ILE A 485 -11.11 -0.02 -3.53
C ILE A 485 -10.64 0.97 -2.45
N THR A 486 -10.95 0.69 -1.19
CA THR A 486 -10.37 1.40 -0.05
C THR A 486 -8.88 1.07 0.04
N GLN A 487 -8.04 2.09 0.16
CA GLN A 487 -6.60 1.98 -0.07
C GLN A 487 -5.84 1.54 1.20
N GLU A 488 -6.25 0.47 1.89
CA GLU A 488 -5.65 0.07 3.18
C GLU A 488 -4.12 -0.06 3.09
N TYR A 489 -3.62 -0.91 2.18
CA TYR A 489 -2.20 -1.10 1.92
C TYR A 489 -1.68 -0.25 0.75
N THR A 490 -2.53 0.55 0.12
CA THR A 490 -2.18 1.40 -1.04
C THR A 490 -2.25 2.89 -0.71
N GLY A 491 -1.93 3.24 0.54
CA GLY A 491 -1.64 4.60 1.00
C GLY A 491 -2.82 5.41 1.53
N GLN A 492 -3.87 4.71 1.95
CA GLN A 492 -5.05 5.22 2.64
C GLN A 492 -5.67 6.41 1.88
N ASN A 493 -6.08 7.47 2.56
CA ASN A 493 -6.59 8.68 1.91
C ASN A 493 -5.51 9.75 1.67
N TRP A 494 -4.23 9.43 1.83
CA TRP A 494 -3.12 10.38 1.75
C TRP A 494 -2.32 10.27 0.44
N MET A 495 -2.15 9.05 -0.07
CA MET A 495 -1.36 8.81 -1.27
C MET A 495 -2.24 8.71 -2.53
N LEU A 496 -1.77 9.31 -3.62
CA LEU A 496 -2.37 9.10 -4.93
C LEU A 496 -1.91 7.73 -5.45
N SER A 497 -2.84 6.76 -5.49
CA SER A 497 -2.65 5.46 -6.13
C SER A 497 -3.88 5.11 -6.95
N TYR A 498 -3.76 5.14 -8.28
CA TYR A 498 -4.82 4.73 -9.19
C TYR A 498 -4.75 3.22 -9.43
N LEU A 499 -5.76 2.49 -8.98
CA LEU A 499 -5.78 1.03 -8.92
C LEU A 499 -6.33 0.36 -10.19
N GLY A 500 -6.78 1.12 -11.19
CA GLY A 500 -7.23 0.57 -12.48
C GLY A 500 -6.23 -0.39 -13.15
N PRO A 501 -4.91 -0.08 -13.19
CA PRO A 501 -3.89 -0.98 -13.72
C PRO A 501 -3.67 -2.22 -12.84
N MET A 502 -3.86 -2.12 -11.52
CA MET A 502 -3.81 -3.28 -10.61
C MET A 502 -4.94 -4.26 -10.91
N TYR A 503 -6.17 -3.74 -11.02
CA TYR A 503 -7.34 -4.55 -11.37
C TYR A 503 -7.19 -5.16 -12.77
N GLU A 504 -6.63 -4.42 -13.72
CA GLU A 504 -6.32 -4.90 -15.06
C GLU A 504 -5.28 -6.04 -15.05
N GLU A 505 -4.18 -5.88 -14.31
CA GLU A 505 -3.15 -6.92 -14.15
C GLU A 505 -3.77 -8.21 -13.57
N ILE A 506 -4.62 -8.09 -12.54
CA ILE A 506 -5.33 -9.22 -11.94
C ILE A 506 -6.26 -9.88 -12.97
N LEU A 507 -7.21 -9.13 -13.54
CA LEU A 507 -8.25 -9.65 -14.43
C LEU A 507 -7.68 -10.24 -15.73
N LYS A 508 -6.59 -9.66 -16.27
CA LYS A 508 -5.92 -10.12 -17.49
C LYS A 508 -4.78 -11.13 -17.24
N THR A 509 -4.54 -11.56 -15.99
CA THR A 509 -3.56 -12.63 -15.69
C THR A 509 -4.03 -14.00 -16.20
N ASP A 510 -3.18 -14.68 -16.97
CA ASP A 510 -3.38 -16.06 -17.45
C ASP A 510 -3.09 -17.06 -16.32
N THR A 511 -4.11 -17.78 -15.84
CA THR A 511 -3.95 -18.79 -14.79
C THR A 511 -3.30 -20.08 -15.31
N TYR A 512 -3.17 -20.22 -16.63
CA TYR A 512 -2.79 -21.45 -17.33
C TYR A 512 -3.70 -22.66 -16.98
N ALA A 513 -4.96 -22.41 -16.64
CA ALA A 513 -5.95 -23.46 -16.41
C ALA A 513 -6.04 -24.46 -17.58
N THR A 514 -6.21 -25.73 -17.22
CA THR A 514 -6.25 -26.88 -18.13
C THR A 514 -7.54 -27.67 -17.98
N ASP A 515 -7.99 -28.31 -19.06
CA ASP A 515 -9.02 -29.34 -18.96
C ASP A 515 -8.53 -30.58 -18.18
N LYS A 516 -9.45 -31.51 -17.88
CA LYS A 516 -9.18 -32.80 -17.23
C LYS A 516 -8.13 -33.70 -17.89
N ASN A 517 -7.66 -33.38 -19.11
CA ASN A 517 -6.60 -34.10 -19.81
C ASN A 517 -5.26 -33.33 -19.78
N GLY A 518 -5.18 -32.22 -19.04
CA GLY A 518 -4.00 -31.35 -18.96
C GLY A 518 -3.84 -30.38 -20.14
N LYS A 519 -4.86 -30.18 -20.97
CA LYS A 519 -4.79 -29.26 -22.12
C LYS A 519 -5.27 -27.87 -21.74
N LEU A 520 -4.45 -26.83 -22.02
CA LEU A 520 -4.80 -25.43 -21.75
C LEU A 520 -6.18 -25.04 -22.30
N LEU A 521 -7.00 -24.42 -21.45
CA LEU A 521 -8.29 -23.86 -21.84
C LEU A 521 -8.10 -22.66 -22.80
N LYS A 522 -9.08 -22.42 -23.68
CA LYS A 522 -9.08 -21.23 -24.56
C LYS A 522 -9.34 -19.95 -23.77
N LYS A 523 -10.22 -20.03 -22.76
CA LYS A 523 -10.58 -18.99 -21.82
C LYS A 523 -9.99 -19.38 -20.47
N ARG A 524 -9.07 -18.56 -19.94
CA ARG A 524 -8.24 -18.87 -18.75
C ARG A 524 -7.57 -17.64 -18.13
N LEU A 525 -8.01 -16.44 -18.50
CA LEU A 525 -7.66 -15.26 -17.72
C LEU A 525 -8.53 -15.24 -16.45
N VAL A 526 -8.10 -14.59 -15.37
CA VAL A 526 -8.93 -14.44 -14.16
C VAL A 526 -10.30 -13.84 -14.49
N GLY A 527 -10.37 -12.87 -15.40
CA GLY A 527 -11.62 -12.32 -15.91
C GLY A 527 -12.54 -13.36 -16.57
N ASN A 528 -12.00 -14.42 -17.19
CA ASN A 528 -12.81 -15.52 -17.73
C ASN A 528 -13.35 -16.48 -16.65
N ILE A 529 -12.72 -16.52 -15.49
CA ILE A 529 -13.18 -17.30 -14.34
C ILE A 529 -14.28 -16.51 -13.64
N VAL A 530 -14.05 -15.20 -13.41
CA VAL A 530 -15.00 -14.29 -12.77
C VAL A 530 -16.24 -14.02 -13.63
N ASP A 531 -16.12 -13.97 -14.96
CA ASP A 531 -17.28 -13.93 -15.89
C ASP A 531 -17.90 -15.32 -16.14
N GLY A 532 -17.45 -16.35 -15.41
CA GLY A 532 -17.94 -17.74 -15.47
C GLY A 532 -17.61 -18.49 -16.76
N SER A 533 -17.10 -17.83 -17.79
CA SER A 533 -17.03 -18.41 -19.14
C SER A 533 -15.84 -19.32 -19.42
N ALA A 534 -14.93 -19.49 -18.45
CA ALA A 534 -13.92 -20.55 -18.41
C ALA A 534 -14.49 -21.89 -17.91
N GLN A 535 -15.39 -21.86 -16.92
CA GLN A 535 -15.90 -23.04 -16.19
C GLN A 535 -17.41 -23.29 -16.40
N HIS A 536 -18.08 -22.45 -17.20
CA HIS A 536 -19.52 -22.46 -17.49
C HIS A 536 -20.44 -22.15 -16.30
N HIS A 537 -19.96 -21.40 -15.30
CA HIS A 537 -20.79 -20.90 -14.21
C HIS A 537 -21.78 -19.84 -14.73
N ALA A 538 -23.07 -20.00 -14.39
CA ALA A 538 -24.14 -19.14 -14.89
C ALA A 538 -24.49 -17.97 -13.96
N ASP A 539 -24.02 -18.01 -12.71
CA ASP A 539 -24.16 -16.94 -11.73
C ASP A 539 -22.76 -16.48 -11.32
N THR A 540 -22.47 -15.19 -11.47
CA THR A 540 -21.10 -14.65 -11.50
C THR A 540 -21.00 -13.38 -10.67
N ALA A 541 -19.90 -13.21 -9.93
CA ALA A 541 -19.79 -12.13 -8.96
C ALA A 541 -18.40 -11.48 -8.91
N ILE A 542 -18.39 -10.16 -8.75
CA ILE A 542 -17.21 -9.37 -8.37
C ILE A 542 -17.59 -8.38 -7.28
N VAL A 543 -16.72 -8.22 -6.29
CA VAL A 543 -16.98 -7.51 -5.03
C VAL A 543 -15.85 -6.53 -4.76
N GLY A 544 -16.18 -5.26 -4.55
CA GLY A 544 -15.21 -4.23 -4.20
C GLY A 544 -15.37 -3.77 -2.75
N VAL A 545 -14.32 -3.82 -1.94
CA VAL A 545 -14.33 -3.21 -0.60
C VAL A 545 -14.37 -1.69 -0.77
N ALA A 546 -15.51 -1.08 -0.46
CA ALA A 546 -15.85 0.30 -0.82
C ALA A 546 -14.97 1.32 -0.10
N ASN A 547 -14.63 2.41 -0.80
CA ASN A 547 -13.89 3.55 -0.26
C ASN A 547 -14.80 4.74 0.07
N LEU A 548 -16.08 4.50 0.37
CA LEU A 548 -17.11 5.53 0.55
C LEU A 548 -17.28 5.93 2.03
N GLY A 549 -17.49 7.21 2.28
CA GLY A 549 -17.72 7.78 3.61
C GLY A 549 -18.41 9.14 3.56
N ASN A 550 -18.40 9.87 4.68
CA ASN A 550 -19.07 11.15 4.81
C ASN A 550 -18.21 12.41 4.56
N ALA A 551 -16.97 12.26 4.09
CA ALA A 551 -16.17 13.35 3.52
C ALA A 551 -16.93 14.09 2.40
N ASP A 552 -16.66 15.38 2.19
CA ASP A 552 -17.38 16.16 1.17
C ASP A 552 -17.19 15.64 -0.26
N ASN A 553 -16.03 15.01 -0.55
CA ASN A 553 -15.72 14.32 -1.81
C ASN A 553 -16.08 12.82 -1.81
N LEU A 554 -16.76 12.36 -0.75
CA LEU A 554 -17.23 11.00 -0.46
C LEU A 554 -16.17 9.89 -0.38
N THR A 555 -14.90 10.15 -0.72
CA THR A 555 -13.82 9.15 -0.80
C THR A 555 -12.54 9.54 -0.06
N GLY A 556 -12.54 10.66 0.67
CA GLY A 556 -11.38 11.19 1.40
C GLY A 556 -10.30 11.83 0.51
N HIS A 557 -9.92 11.17 -0.59
CA HIS A 557 -8.98 11.68 -1.60
C HIS A 557 -9.69 11.82 -2.96
N HIS A 558 -9.54 12.94 -3.68
CA HIS A 558 -10.20 13.18 -4.97
C HIS A 558 -9.89 12.10 -6.01
N PHE A 559 -8.63 11.68 -6.08
CA PHE A 559 -8.22 10.56 -6.95
C PHE A 559 -8.73 9.18 -6.53
N ALA A 560 -9.14 8.97 -5.27
CA ALA A 560 -9.74 7.70 -4.86
C ALA A 560 -11.12 7.47 -5.51
N GLN A 561 -11.80 8.54 -5.95
CA GLN A 561 -13.00 8.43 -6.80
C GLN A 561 -12.73 7.66 -8.10
N ALA A 562 -11.51 7.79 -8.67
CA ALA A 562 -11.11 7.08 -9.87
C ALA A 562 -11.02 5.56 -9.66
N ASN A 563 -10.71 5.11 -8.43
CA ASN A 563 -10.63 3.69 -8.10
C ASN A 563 -12.01 3.03 -8.07
N LEU A 564 -13.03 3.73 -7.53
CA LEU A 564 -14.43 3.28 -7.59
C LEU A 564 -14.95 3.32 -9.03
N PHE A 565 -14.61 4.36 -9.80
CA PHE A 565 -14.93 4.44 -11.22
C PHE A 565 -14.34 3.27 -12.01
N ALA A 566 -13.05 2.97 -11.84
CA ALA A 566 -12.37 1.89 -12.53
C ALA A 566 -12.94 0.52 -12.15
N PHE A 567 -13.13 0.25 -10.85
CA PHE A 567 -13.78 -0.96 -10.37
C PHE A 567 -15.13 -1.18 -11.06
N GLY A 568 -16.01 -0.17 -11.07
CA GLY A 568 -17.33 -0.31 -11.68
C GLY A 568 -17.28 -0.49 -13.20
N ARG A 569 -16.38 0.20 -13.92
CA ARG A 569 -16.19 0.00 -15.36
C ARG A 569 -15.68 -1.40 -15.69
N GLN A 570 -14.72 -1.94 -14.93
CA GLN A 570 -14.18 -3.30 -15.13
C GLN A 570 -15.10 -4.41 -14.61
N ALA A 571 -15.95 -4.12 -13.60
CA ALA A 571 -17.02 -5.03 -13.19
C ALA A 571 -18.11 -5.17 -14.27
N TRP A 572 -18.36 -4.10 -15.05
CA TRP A 572 -19.22 -4.16 -16.23
C TRP A 572 -18.54 -4.90 -17.38
N ASP A 573 -17.32 -4.49 -17.76
CA ASP A 573 -16.50 -5.18 -18.77
C ASP A 573 -15.01 -5.18 -18.37
N TRP A 574 -14.52 -6.34 -17.96
CA TRP A 574 -13.14 -6.54 -17.49
C TRP A 574 -12.07 -6.45 -18.58
N GLU A 575 -12.46 -6.46 -19.88
CA GLU A 575 -11.51 -6.31 -20.99
C GLU A 575 -11.05 -4.85 -21.19
N LEU A 576 -11.76 -3.87 -20.61
CA LEU A 576 -11.44 -2.44 -20.73
C LEU A 576 -10.05 -2.08 -20.18
N ASP A 577 -9.36 -1.20 -20.90
CA ASP A 577 -8.01 -0.73 -20.57
C ASP A 577 -8.04 0.40 -19.54
N ALA A 578 -7.16 0.35 -18.54
CA ALA A 578 -7.15 1.30 -17.43
C ALA A 578 -6.82 2.75 -17.84
N ASP A 579 -6.05 2.96 -18.91
CA ASP A 579 -5.72 4.30 -19.47
C ASP A 579 -6.94 4.97 -20.12
N GLU A 580 -7.81 4.20 -20.78
CA GLU A 580 -9.07 4.70 -21.34
C GLU A 580 -10.07 5.04 -20.23
N ILE A 581 -10.21 4.16 -19.23
CA ILE A 581 -11.02 4.40 -18.03
C ILE A 581 -10.55 5.66 -17.29
N ALA A 582 -9.24 5.82 -17.08
CA ALA A 582 -8.67 7.02 -16.48
C ALA A 582 -8.99 8.27 -17.31
N THR A 583 -8.84 8.19 -18.64
CA THR A 583 -9.13 9.29 -19.56
C THR A 583 -10.60 9.74 -19.47
N ASP A 584 -11.54 8.81 -19.42
CA ASP A 584 -12.96 9.11 -19.26
C ASP A 584 -13.23 9.77 -17.90
N TRP A 585 -12.73 9.20 -16.80
CA TRP A 585 -12.88 9.78 -15.46
C TRP A 585 -12.31 11.20 -15.36
N ILE A 586 -11.11 11.45 -15.93
CA ILE A 586 -10.48 12.77 -15.89
C ILE A 586 -11.33 13.81 -16.63
N ARG A 587 -11.88 13.44 -17.80
CA ARG A 587 -12.76 14.31 -18.58
C ARG A 587 -14.05 14.67 -17.84
N MET A 588 -14.60 13.70 -17.11
CA MET A 588 -15.81 13.84 -16.31
C MET A 588 -15.58 14.66 -15.01
N THR A 589 -14.43 14.51 -14.35
CA THR A 589 -14.15 15.09 -13.03
C THR A 589 -13.38 16.41 -13.08
N TRP A 590 -12.34 16.50 -13.90
CA TRP A 590 -11.42 17.65 -13.97
C TRP A 590 -11.73 18.55 -15.15
N GLY A 591 -11.97 17.98 -16.33
CA GLY A 591 -12.37 18.70 -17.53
C GLY A 591 -11.73 18.16 -18.80
N ASN A 592 -12.10 18.74 -19.94
CA ASN A 592 -11.72 18.24 -21.27
C ASN A 592 -10.53 18.96 -21.92
N ASP A 593 -9.89 19.91 -21.21
CA ASP A 593 -8.66 20.51 -21.72
C ASP A 593 -7.59 19.44 -21.93
N ARG A 594 -6.91 19.49 -23.08
CA ARG A 594 -5.97 18.44 -23.47
C ARG A 594 -4.75 18.40 -22.54
N ARG A 595 -4.22 19.54 -22.11
CA ARG A 595 -3.07 19.58 -21.20
C ARG A 595 -3.46 19.02 -19.84
N VAL A 596 -4.60 19.38 -19.29
CA VAL A 596 -5.12 18.80 -18.04
C VAL A 596 -5.27 17.28 -18.17
N VAL A 597 -5.96 16.80 -19.22
CA VAL A 597 -6.17 15.36 -19.45
C VAL A 597 -4.86 14.59 -19.63
N ASP A 598 -3.97 15.04 -20.53
CA ASP A 598 -2.69 14.36 -20.80
C ASP A 598 -1.75 14.39 -19.58
N THR A 599 -1.86 15.40 -18.70
CA THR A 599 -1.03 15.53 -17.50
C THR A 599 -1.54 14.63 -16.38
N ILE A 600 -2.82 14.72 -16.03
CA ILE A 600 -3.41 13.94 -14.94
C ILE A 600 -3.40 12.44 -15.29
N ARG A 601 -3.63 12.06 -16.55
CA ARG A 601 -3.57 10.65 -16.98
C ARG A 601 -2.20 10.05 -16.73
N LYS A 602 -1.12 10.76 -17.07
CA LYS A 602 0.24 10.30 -16.80
C LYS A 602 0.52 10.13 -15.31
N MET A 603 0.07 11.06 -14.46
CA MET A 603 0.18 10.95 -13.00
C MET A 603 -0.56 9.71 -12.46
N MET A 604 -1.77 9.44 -12.96
CA MET A 604 -2.53 8.27 -12.54
C MET A 604 -1.86 6.96 -12.96
N MET A 605 -1.49 6.80 -14.23
CA MET A 605 -1.07 5.50 -14.77
C MET A 605 0.23 4.94 -14.15
N GLY A 606 1.17 5.80 -13.74
CA GLY A 606 2.39 5.35 -13.05
C GLY A 606 2.29 5.33 -11.52
N SER A 607 1.21 5.85 -10.93
CA SER A 607 1.10 6.03 -9.47
C SER A 607 1.10 4.73 -8.67
N TRP A 608 0.39 3.70 -9.14
CA TRP A 608 0.36 2.40 -8.49
C TRP A 608 1.74 1.71 -8.54
N GLU A 609 2.40 1.68 -9.69
CA GLU A 609 3.73 1.07 -9.82
C GLU A 609 4.80 1.86 -9.05
N ALA A 610 4.66 3.18 -8.94
CA ALA A 610 5.49 4.00 -8.06
C ALA A 610 5.32 3.59 -6.59
N LEU A 611 4.07 3.39 -6.14
CA LEU A 611 3.75 2.92 -4.79
C LEU A 611 4.29 1.51 -4.52
N VAL A 612 4.08 0.56 -5.43
CA VAL A 612 4.72 -0.76 -5.36
C VAL A 612 6.24 -0.61 -5.28
N SER A 613 6.83 0.30 -6.07
CA SER A 613 8.27 0.50 -6.13
C SER A 613 8.88 1.05 -4.84
N TYR A 614 8.21 1.98 -4.13
CA TYR A 614 8.72 2.52 -2.85
C TYR A 614 8.24 1.79 -1.60
N GLN A 615 7.21 0.95 -1.63
CA GLN A 615 6.79 0.15 -0.47
C GLN A 615 7.32 -1.29 -0.55
N THR A 616 6.92 -2.01 -1.58
CA THR A 616 7.05 -3.47 -1.70
C THR A 616 7.55 -3.90 -3.10
N PRO A 617 8.73 -3.43 -3.55
CA PRO A 617 9.26 -3.74 -4.87
C PRO A 617 9.64 -5.22 -5.01
N LEU A 618 9.66 -5.71 -6.26
CA LEU A 618 10.17 -7.05 -6.62
C LEU A 618 9.49 -8.23 -5.85
N GLY A 619 8.27 -8.03 -5.35
CA GLY A 619 7.46 -9.06 -4.70
C GLY A 619 7.67 -9.24 -3.20
N ILE A 620 8.28 -8.29 -2.47
CA ILE A 620 8.36 -8.39 -1.00
C ILE A 620 7.00 -8.11 -0.35
N GLY A 621 6.34 -9.14 0.16
CA GLY A 621 5.04 -8.99 0.82
C GLY A 621 5.12 -8.28 2.19
N HIS A 622 4.09 -7.50 2.55
CA HIS A 622 3.75 -7.13 3.94
C HIS A 622 4.89 -6.52 4.78
N GLN A 623 5.24 -5.25 4.51
CA GLN A 623 6.31 -4.52 5.22
C GLN A 623 5.79 -3.34 6.06
N PHE A 624 4.56 -3.47 6.56
CA PHE A 624 3.83 -2.42 7.30
C PHE A 624 3.93 -2.63 8.82
N ALA A 625 4.01 -1.53 9.57
CA ALA A 625 3.82 -1.52 11.03
C ALA A 625 2.44 -2.08 11.45
N GLU A 626 2.40 -2.89 12.50
CA GLU A 626 1.20 -3.54 13.04
C GLU A 626 0.07 -2.52 13.29
N GLY A 627 -1.15 -2.88 12.87
CA GLY A 627 -2.38 -2.12 13.12
C GLY A 627 -2.51 -0.83 12.30
N ALA A 628 -1.41 -0.13 11.99
CA ALA A 628 -1.40 1.13 11.28
C ALA A 628 -1.64 0.97 9.77
N HIS A 629 -1.01 -0.04 9.16
CA HIS A 629 -1.11 -0.35 7.71
C HIS A 629 -0.83 0.90 6.85
N TYR A 630 0.17 1.71 7.22
CA TYR A 630 0.49 2.98 6.54
C TYR A 630 1.98 3.24 6.39
N ARG A 631 2.75 3.00 7.45
CA ARG A 631 4.20 3.26 7.54
C ARG A 631 5.02 1.98 7.40
N PRO A 632 6.28 2.10 6.94
CA PRO A 632 7.23 0.98 6.93
C PRO A 632 7.50 0.52 8.36
N ASP A 633 7.50 -0.79 8.59
CA ASP A 633 8.30 -1.37 9.69
C ASP A 633 8.71 -2.80 9.34
N PRO A 634 9.82 -2.98 8.61
CA PRO A 634 10.22 -4.30 8.15
C PRO A 634 10.77 -5.20 9.27
N ALA A 635 11.00 -4.64 10.47
CA ALA A 635 11.54 -5.34 11.64
C ALA A 635 10.45 -5.80 12.63
N ASP A 636 9.18 -5.43 12.40
CA ASP A 636 8.08 -5.63 13.34
C ASP A 636 7.71 -7.11 13.56
N TRP A 637 7.26 -7.41 14.78
CA TRP A 637 6.72 -8.71 15.19
C TRP A 637 5.35 -8.55 15.86
N ALA A 638 4.31 -8.70 15.05
CA ALA A 638 2.90 -8.39 15.33
C ALA A 638 2.18 -9.48 16.16
N GLY A 639 2.82 -9.97 17.23
CA GLY A 639 2.28 -11.00 18.14
C GLY A 639 2.10 -12.42 17.55
N ARG A 640 2.11 -12.55 16.21
CA ARG A 640 2.05 -13.78 15.42
C ARG A 640 2.99 -13.67 14.24
N ASP A 641 3.72 -14.75 13.96
CA ASP A 641 4.69 -14.79 12.87
C ASP A 641 4.00 -14.46 11.52
N ASP A 642 2.83 -15.03 11.24
CA ASP A 642 2.09 -14.82 9.98
C ASP A 642 1.41 -13.45 9.83
N TRP A 643 1.52 -12.57 10.83
CA TRP A 643 1.17 -11.15 10.79
C TRP A 643 2.41 -10.24 10.75
N SER A 644 3.61 -10.80 10.91
CA SER A 644 4.85 -10.04 11.12
C SER A 644 5.60 -9.81 9.80
N PRO A 645 6.03 -8.60 9.47
CA PRO A 645 6.88 -8.31 8.31
C PRO A 645 8.11 -9.21 8.15
N VAL A 646 8.78 -9.55 9.27
CA VAL A 646 9.96 -10.44 9.30
C VAL A 646 9.68 -11.85 8.75
N TYR A 647 8.45 -12.35 8.89
CA TYR A 647 8.05 -13.65 8.34
C TYR A 647 8.00 -13.65 6.81
N TYR A 648 7.66 -12.51 6.19
CA TYR A 648 7.59 -12.37 4.73
C TYR A 648 8.94 -12.01 4.12
N ASN A 649 9.73 -11.17 4.79
CA ASN A 649 11.02 -10.73 4.27
C ASN A 649 12.14 -11.76 4.49
N GLN A 650 12.14 -12.52 5.59
CA GLN A 650 13.17 -13.52 5.92
C GLN A 650 14.60 -12.98 5.72
N ALA A 651 14.84 -11.71 6.02
CA ALA A 651 16.09 -11.03 5.67
C ALA A 651 17.30 -11.61 6.43
N ASP A 652 18.35 -11.99 5.70
CA ASP A 652 19.59 -12.50 6.29
C ASP A 652 20.84 -12.16 5.44
N THR A 653 22.01 -12.64 5.87
CA THR A 653 23.29 -12.38 5.17
C THR A 653 23.41 -13.02 3.79
N VAL A 654 22.52 -13.95 3.44
CA VAL A 654 22.44 -14.61 2.12
C VAL A 654 21.52 -13.83 1.19
N GLY A 655 20.32 -13.45 1.66
CA GLY A 655 19.30 -12.88 0.79
C GLY A 655 18.07 -12.24 1.46
N LEU A 656 17.01 -12.11 0.66
CA LEU A 656 15.72 -11.49 1.01
C LEU A 656 14.57 -12.16 0.25
N GLY A 657 13.41 -12.30 0.88
CA GLY A 657 12.22 -12.96 0.32
C GLY A 657 12.00 -14.36 0.88
N PHE A 658 10.86 -14.96 0.56
CA PHE A 658 10.40 -16.23 1.15
C PHE A 658 10.56 -17.37 0.14
N ASP A 659 11.30 -18.44 0.48
CA ASP A 659 11.34 -19.64 -0.38
C ASP A 659 10.00 -20.40 -0.33
N ARG A 660 9.22 -20.24 -1.41
CA ARG A 660 7.99 -21.00 -1.70
C ARG A 660 8.10 -21.85 -2.95
N SER A 661 9.32 -22.04 -3.44
CA SER A 661 9.67 -22.99 -4.50
C SER A 661 9.57 -24.44 -3.99
N PRO A 662 9.84 -25.46 -4.82
CA PRO A 662 9.83 -26.87 -4.40
C PRO A 662 10.78 -27.23 -3.25
N THR A 663 11.78 -26.39 -2.92
CA THR A 663 12.69 -26.59 -1.77
C THR A 663 12.22 -25.94 -0.47
N GLY A 664 11.28 -24.99 -0.55
CA GLY A 664 10.74 -24.25 0.58
C GLY A 664 9.33 -24.70 0.97
N SER A 665 8.41 -23.74 1.18
CA SER A 665 7.00 -24.07 1.52
C SER A 665 6.22 -24.77 0.40
N ASN A 666 6.73 -24.69 -0.83
CA ASN A 666 6.14 -25.22 -2.06
C ASN A 666 4.72 -24.71 -2.35
N LEU A 667 4.44 -23.41 -2.10
CA LEU A 667 3.21 -22.74 -2.57
C LEU A 667 3.06 -22.87 -4.11
N ALA A 668 4.18 -22.87 -4.85
CA ALA A 668 4.19 -23.03 -6.30
C ALA A 668 3.36 -24.24 -6.77
N ALA A 669 3.33 -25.34 -6.00
CA ALA A 669 2.55 -26.55 -6.32
C ALA A 669 1.02 -26.38 -6.26
N GLN A 670 0.49 -25.29 -5.69
CA GLN A 670 -0.96 -25.02 -5.72
C GLN A 670 -1.43 -24.46 -7.08
N TYR A 671 -0.54 -23.88 -7.88
CA TYR A 671 -0.88 -23.34 -9.19
C TYR A 671 -0.97 -24.42 -10.28
N PHE A 672 -1.52 -24.08 -11.45
CA PHE A 672 -1.50 -24.98 -12.61
C PHE A 672 -0.06 -25.25 -13.08
N PRO A 673 0.24 -26.41 -13.70
CA PRO A 673 1.61 -26.90 -13.92
C PRO A 673 2.59 -25.91 -14.57
N ARG A 674 2.10 -25.03 -15.45
CA ARG A 674 2.94 -24.00 -16.11
C ARG A 674 3.30 -22.84 -15.19
N LEU A 675 2.40 -22.43 -14.30
CA LEU A 675 2.70 -21.44 -13.26
C LEU A 675 3.50 -22.09 -12.12
N GLN A 676 3.21 -23.33 -11.75
CA GLN A 676 4.03 -24.12 -10.81
C GLN A 676 5.50 -24.17 -11.26
N GLN A 677 5.75 -24.51 -12.52
CA GLN A 677 7.11 -24.52 -13.06
C GLN A 677 7.73 -23.10 -13.04
N ARG A 678 6.98 -22.09 -13.49
CA ARG A 678 7.49 -20.72 -13.63
C ARG A 678 7.79 -20.04 -12.28
N TYR A 679 6.91 -20.23 -11.30
CA TYR A 679 7.06 -19.68 -9.95
C TYR A 679 7.94 -20.56 -9.05
N GLY A 680 8.26 -21.78 -9.47
CA GLY A 680 9.19 -22.68 -8.77
C GLY A 680 10.65 -22.51 -9.18
N ASP A 681 10.94 -21.66 -10.18
CA ASP A 681 12.27 -21.46 -10.75
C ASP A 681 12.64 -19.97 -10.77
N ILE A 682 13.69 -19.62 -10.01
CA ILE A 682 14.15 -18.24 -9.76
C ILE A 682 14.59 -17.54 -11.06
N ASP A 683 15.01 -18.29 -12.08
CA ASP A 683 15.44 -17.74 -13.37
C ASP A 683 14.26 -17.50 -14.34
N SER A 684 13.02 -17.83 -13.95
CA SER A 684 11.83 -17.71 -14.84
C SER A 684 10.59 -17.05 -14.20
N VAL A 685 10.56 -16.94 -12.88
CA VAL A 685 9.58 -16.16 -12.12
C VAL A 685 9.65 -14.68 -12.55
N PRO A 686 8.51 -13.98 -12.71
CA PRO A 686 8.52 -12.54 -12.98
C PRO A 686 9.23 -11.76 -11.86
N GLU A 687 10.11 -10.80 -12.20
CA GLU A 687 10.82 -9.97 -11.20
C GLU A 687 9.88 -9.30 -10.19
N ASN A 688 8.69 -8.87 -10.63
CA ASN A 688 7.68 -8.23 -9.78
C ASN A 688 6.99 -9.19 -8.79
N LEU A 689 7.27 -10.50 -8.88
CA LEU A 689 6.80 -11.56 -7.98
C LEU A 689 7.95 -12.37 -7.36
N LEU A 690 9.21 -11.99 -7.59
CA LEU A 690 10.39 -12.79 -7.27
C LEU A 690 10.47 -13.19 -5.78
N MET A 691 10.35 -12.20 -4.87
CA MET A 691 10.40 -12.44 -3.42
C MET A 691 9.15 -13.10 -2.82
N TRP A 692 8.05 -13.22 -3.58
CA TRP A 692 6.89 -14.00 -3.16
C TRP A 692 7.19 -15.50 -3.21
N PHE A 693 8.12 -15.95 -4.07
CA PHE A 693 8.41 -17.37 -4.28
C PHE A 693 9.84 -17.80 -3.97
N HIS A 694 10.79 -16.87 -3.88
CA HIS A 694 12.19 -17.20 -3.60
C HIS A 694 12.78 -16.32 -2.50
N HIS A 695 13.66 -16.93 -1.71
CA HIS A 695 14.65 -16.20 -0.94
C HIS A 695 15.83 -15.86 -1.85
N VAL A 696 15.94 -14.60 -2.25
CA VAL A 696 16.78 -14.12 -3.36
C VAL A 696 18.17 -13.76 -2.85
N PRO A 697 19.26 -14.38 -3.36
CA PRO A 697 20.61 -14.02 -2.96
C PRO A 697 20.96 -12.57 -3.33
N TRP A 698 21.60 -11.82 -2.43
CA TRP A 698 21.95 -10.40 -2.66
C TRP A 698 22.76 -10.12 -3.94
N GLY A 699 23.50 -11.12 -4.43
CA GLY A 699 24.30 -11.07 -5.66
C GLY A 699 23.63 -11.61 -6.92
N HIS A 700 22.38 -12.09 -6.86
CA HIS A 700 21.62 -12.57 -8.03
C HIS A 700 21.54 -11.49 -9.11
N ARG A 701 21.48 -11.89 -10.39
CA ARG A 701 21.53 -10.98 -11.54
C ARG A 701 20.15 -10.80 -12.14
N MET A 702 19.65 -9.58 -12.01
CA MET A 702 18.35 -9.13 -12.52
C MET A 702 18.38 -8.98 -14.06
N ASP A 703 17.22 -8.88 -14.71
CA ASP A 703 17.08 -8.64 -16.16
C ASP A 703 17.79 -7.33 -16.60
N SER A 704 17.90 -6.37 -15.69
CA SER A 704 18.63 -5.12 -15.89
C SER A 704 20.16 -5.28 -15.92
N GLY A 705 20.68 -6.47 -15.60
CA GLY A 705 22.11 -6.77 -15.41
C GLY A 705 22.68 -6.35 -14.04
N ARG A 706 21.92 -5.61 -13.23
CA ARG A 706 22.31 -5.21 -11.88
C ARG A 706 22.29 -6.40 -10.91
N THR A 707 22.92 -6.24 -9.75
CA THR A 707 22.67 -7.20 -8.66
C THR A 707 21.29 -6.94 -8.07
N PHE A 708 20.69 -7.96 -7.46
CA PHE A 708 19.41 -7.86 -6.77
C PHE A 708 19.41 -6.72 -5.73
N TRP A 709 20.50 -6.56 -4.97
CA TRP A 709 20.69 -5.41 -4.07
C TRP A 709 20.54 -4.06 -4.79
N ASP A 710 21.25 -3.86 -5.91
CA ASP A 710 21.23 -2.55 -6.58
C ASP A 710 19.87 -2.27 -7.23
N GLU A 711 19.24 -3.30 -7.81
CA GLU A 711 17.89 -3.17 -8.38
C GLU A 711 16.86 -2.83 -7.30
N LEU A 712 16.90 -3.51 -6.15
CA LEU A 712 16.02 -3.26 -5.01
C LEU A 712 16.08 -1.80 -4.57
N VAL A 713 17.29 -1.28 -4.30
CA VAL A 713 17.50 0.13 -3.89
C VAL A 713 17.01 1.09 -4.98
N TYR A 714 17.25 0.78 -6.26
CA TYR A 714 16.80 1.63 -7.35
C TYR A 714 15.29 1.61 -7.56
N ARG A 715 14.57 0.51 -7.30
CA ARG A 715 13.10 0.50 -7.30
C ARG A 715 12.56 1.44 -6.22
N TYR A 716 13.04 1.30 -4.98
CA TYR A 716 12.68 2.21 -3.89
C TYR A 716 12.90 3.68 -4.26
N GLN A 717 14.06 4.01 -4.82
CA GLN A 717 14.37 5.37 -5.24
C GLN A 717 13.50 5.87 -6.40
N MET A 718 13.25 5.05 -7.44
CA MET A 718 12.42 5.44 -8.58
C MET A 718 10.98 5.77 -8.15
N GLY A 719 10.41 5.00 -7.20
CA GLY A 719 9.09 5.29 -6.64
C GLY A 719 9.01 6.70 -6.06
N VAL A 720 9.95 7.09 -5.20
CA VAL A 720 10.01 8.44 -4.62
C VAL A 720 10.14 9.51 -5.70
N GLN A 721 11.02 9.33 -6.68
CA GLN A 721 11.26 10.33 -7.74
C GLN A 721 10.10 10.47 -8.74
N TYR A 722 9.21 9.49 -8.82
CA TYR A 722 7.93 9.62 -9.49
C TYR A 722 6.93 10.44 -8.67
N VAL A 723 6.89 10.29 -7.34
CA VAL A 723 6.03 11.12 -6.46
C VAL A 723 6.50 12.58 -6.46
N THR A 724 7.82 12.84 -6.43
CA THR A 724 8.38 14.19 -6.66
C THR A 724 7.89 14.77 -7.99
N TRP A 725 7.93 13.97 -9.06
CA TRP A 725 7.44 14.39 -10.38
C TRP A 725 5.93 14.67 -10.37
N MET A 726 5.12 13.84 -9.71
CA MET A 726 3.68 14.08 -9.56
C MET A 726 3.40 15.40 -8.83
N ARG A 727 4.12 15.73 -7.76
CA ARG A 727 3.90 16.98 -7.02
C ARG A 727 4.22 18.21 -7.88
N GLU A 728 5.38 18.24 -8.53
CA GLU A 728 5.74 19.35 -9.44
C GLU A 728 4.78 19.48 -10.63
N THR A 729 4.32 18.34 -11.14
CA THR A 729 3.41 18.26 -12.28
C THR A 729 2.01 18.74 -11.89
N TRP A 730 1.54 18.43 -10.68
CA TRP A 730 0.32 19.00 -10.11
C TRP A 730 0.47 20.51 -9.88
N ASP A 731 1.56 20.96 -9.25
CA ASP A 731 1.84 22.39 -9.04
C ASP A 731 1.72 23.20 -10.35
N ALA A 732 2.16 22.64 -11.49
CA ALA A 732 2.05 23.27 -12.80
C ALA A 732 0.61 23.41 -13.34
N LEU A 733 -0.37 22.68 -12.80
CA LEU A 733 -1.80 22.75 -13.16
C LEU A 733 -2.60 23.78 -12.33
N GLN A 734 -1.96 24.51 -11.40
CA GLN A 734 -2.64 25.52 -10.58
C GLN A 734 -3.55 26.51 -11.36
N PRO A 735 -3.19 27.01 -12.56
CA PRO A 735 -4.06 27.91 -13.32
C PRO A 735 -5.27 27.24 -13.96
N ASP A 736 -5.28 25.91 -14.05
CA ASP A 736 -6.20 25.10 -14.87
C ASP A 736 -7.20 24.29 -14.03
N ILE A 737 -7.07 24.31 -12.69
CA ILE A 737 -7.89 23.56 -11.71
C ILE A 737 -8.49 24.51 -10.67
N ASP A 738 -9.69 24.22 -10.19
CA ASP A 738 -10.38 24.99 -9.13
C ASP A 738 -9.62 24.98 -7.80
N ALA A 739 -9.64 26.13 -7.12
CA ALA A 739 -8.73 26.43 -6.02
C ALA A 739 -8.80 25.42 -4.85
N ARG A 740 -10.02 25.02 -4.43
CA ARG A 740 -10.20 24.06 -3.35
C ARG A 740 -9.58 22.70 -3.66
N ARG A 741 -10.01 22.04 -4.75
CA ARG A 741 -9.51 20.69 -5.10
C ARG A 741 -8.02 20.70 -5.44
N PHE A 742 -7.54 21.78 -6.08
CA PHE A 742 -6.11 21.99 -6.29
C PHE A 742 -5.33 21.96 -4.97
N ALA A 743 -5.74 22.77 -3.98
CA ALA A 743 -5.07 22.87 -2.70
C ALA A 743 -5.12 21.58 -1.88
N GLU A 744 -6.28 20.90 -1.85
CA GLU A 744 -6.46 19.63 -1.14
C GLU A 744 -5.56 18.51 -1.71
N VAL A 745 -5.51 18.34 -3.03
CA VAL A 745 -4.61 17.36 -3.68
C VAL A 745 -3.14 17.74 -3.47
N ARG A 746 -2.80 19.03 -3.61
CA ARG A 746 -1.43 19.54 -3.43
C ARG A 746 -0.90 19.26 -2.02
N ALA A 747 -1.72 19.45 -1.00
CA ALA A 747 -1.35 19.16 0.39
C ALA A 747 -1.08 17.66 0.59
N LYS A 748 -1.92 16.79 0.01
CA LYS A 748 -1.76 15.34 0.10
C LYS A 748 -0.54 14.82 -0.66
N LEU A 749 -0.25 15.35 -1.86
CA LEU A 749 0.97 15.01 -2.61
C LEU A 749 2.27 15.39 -1.87
N ALA A 750 2.27 16.44 -1.04
CA ALA A 750 3.43 16.79 -0.22
C ALA A 750 3.65 15.82 0.95
N VAL A 751 2.57 15.34 1.56
CA VAL A 751 2.61 14.25 2.57
C VAL A 751 3.06 12.94 1.92
N HIS A 752 2.49 12.60 0.77
CA HIS A 752 2.85 11.42 -0.04
C HIS A 752 4.34 11.39 -0.42
N GLU A 753 4.94 12.51 -0.84
CA GLU A 753 6.39 12.58 -1.12
C GLU A 753 7.23 12.30 0.14
N THR A 754 6.78 12.80 1.30
CA THR A 754 7.46 12.60 2.59
C THR A 754 7.38 11.15 3.04
N ASP A 755 6.18 10.56 3.02
CA ASP A 755 5.96 9.16 3.43
C ASP A 755 6.62 8.18 2.45
N ALA A 756 6.65 8.47 1.14
CA ALA A 756 7.38 7.65 0.17
C ALA A 756 8.90 7.63 0.44
N ALA A 757 9.46 8.77 0.88
CA ALA A 757 10.85 8.85 1.31
C ALA A 757 11.10 8.07 2.61
N ASP A 758 10.20 8.15 3.60
CA ASP A 758 10.25 7.34 4.83
C ASP A 758 10.21 5.83 4.53
N TRP A 759 9.30 5.40 3.65
CA TRP A 759 9.23 4.03 3.14
C TRP A 759 10.55 3.56 2.51
N ARG A 760 11.16 4.34 1.62
CA ARG A 760 12.50 4.04 1.09
C ARG A 760 13.53 3.97 2.20
N ASP A 761 13.65 5.01 3.02
CA ASP A 761 14.78 5.17 3.93
C ASP A 761 14.73 4.14 5.06
N THR A 762 13.56 3.86 5.62
CA THR A 762 13.40 2.80 6.63
C THR A 762 13.68 1.42 6.05
N SER A 763 13.09 1.07 4.90
CA SER A 763 13.28 -0.25 4.29
C SER A 763 14.71 -0.46 3.79
N VAL A 764 15.28 0.46 3.00
CA VAL A 764 16.64 0.33 2.44
C VAL A 764 17.70 0.28 3.53
N ASN A 765 17.57 1.08 4.61
CA ASN A 765 18.51 1.00 5.72
C ASN A 765 18.42 -0.35 6.44
N TYR A 766 17.22 -0.90 6.67
CA TYR A 766 17.07 -2.23 7.26
C TYR A 766 17.70 -3.32 6.36
N TRP A 767 17.39 -3.34 5.06
CA TRP A 767 18.00 -4.29 4.10
C TRP A 767 19.53 -4.18 4.04
N LYS A 768 20.07 -2.97 4.22
CA LYS A 768 21.52 -2.72 4.23
C LYS A 768 22.24 -3.48 5.35
N GLU A 769 21.59 -3.66 6.50
CA GLU A 769 22.20 -4.31 7.67
C GLU A 769 22.44 -5.81 7.45
N PHE A 770 21.62 -6.43 6.59
CA PHE A 770 21.74 -7.83 6.19
C PHE A 770 22.62 -8.01 4.95
N SER A 771 22.43 -7.17 3.92
CA SER A 771 23.18 -7.29 2.67
C SER A 771 24.67 -6.97 2.83
N GLY A 772 25.03 -6.14 3.82
CA GLY A 772 26.40 -5.66 4.06
C GLY A 772 26.97 -4.80 2.92
N ARG A 773 26.13 -4.37 1.97
CA ARG A 773 26.52 -3.64 0.76
C ARG A 773 26.26 -2.16 0.91
N ASP A 774 27.06 -1.33 0.26
CA ASP A 774 26.80 0.10 0.21
C ASP A 774 25.60 0.44 -0.68
N ILE A 775 24.93 1.56 -0.37
CA ILE A 775 23.86 2.12 -1.19
C ILE A 775 24.52 2.54 -2.53
N PRO A 776 24.09 1.98 -3.67
CA PRO A 776 24.68 2.34 -4.94
C PRO A 776 24.27 3.77 -5.35
N VAL A 777 25.26 4.58 -5.70
CA VAL A 777 25.12 6.01 -6.00
C VAL A 777 25.37 6.38 -7.47
N ASP A 778 26.08 5.51 -8.18
CA ASP A 778 26.41 5.64 -9.60
C ASP A 778 25.62 4.61 -10.42
N ASP A 779 25.26 4.96 -11.67
CA ASP A 779 24.52 4.12 -12.63
C ASP A 779 23.01 3.89 -12.36
N ALA A 780 22.39 4.63 -11.45
CA ALA A 780 20.93 4.75 -11.40
C ALA A 780 20.38 5.58 -12.58
N PRO A 781 19.10 5.43 -12.99
CA PRO A 781 18.51 6.18 -14.11
C PRO A 781 18.60 7.71 -13.98
N LEU A 782 18.60 8.23 -12.75
CA LEU A 782 18.72 9.66 -12.45
C LEU A 782 20.11 10.09 -11.96
N SER A 783 21.06 9.17 -11.76
CA SER A 783 22.41 9.51 -11.27
C SER A 783 23.10 10.49 -12.23
N ALA A 784 23.76 11.50 -11.66
CA ALA A 784 24.47 12.52 -12.40
C ALA A 784 25.80 12.89 -11.74
N LYS A 785 26.71 13.44 -12.54
CA LYS A 785 27.98 14.05 -12.12
C LYS A 785 28.03 15.49 -12.63
N ILE A 786 28.61 16.40 -11.86
CA ILE A 786 28.75 17.82 -12.22
C ILE A 786 30.22 18.21 -12.35
N VAL A 787 30.50 19.26 -13.12
CA VAL A 787 31.85 19.85 -13.23
C VAL A 787 31.82 21.27 -12.68
N VAL A 788 32.62 21.51 -11.64
CA VAL A 788 32.81 22.82 -11.00
C VAL A 788 34.31 23.11 -10.97
N ASN A 789 34.73 24.30 -11.40
CA ASN A 789 36.14 24.67 -11.54
C ASN A 789 37.00 23.61 -12.29
N GLY A 790 36.44 22.96 -13.32
CA GLY A 790 37.11 21.89 -14.07
C GLY A 790 37.26 20.54 -13.36
N LYS A 791 36.92 20.45 -12.06
CA LYS A 791 36.88 19.21 -11.28
C LYS A 791 35.51 18.56 -11.38
N GLU A 792 35.48 17.24 -11.56
CA GLU A 792 34.25 16.46 -11.57
C GLU A 792 33.87 16.00 -10.16
N PHE A 793 32.58 16.08 -9.84
CA PHE A 793 31.98 15.61 -8.60
C PHE A 793 30.81 14.67 -8.96
N GLY A 794 30.68 13.56 -8.24
CA GLY A 794 29.70 12.50 -8.47
C GLY A 794 29.57 11.62 -7.22
N GLY A 795 28.97 10.43 -7.35
CA GLY A 795 28.67 9.59 -6.19
C GLY A 795 27.57 10.19 -5.29
N PHE A 796 26.65 10.94 -5.89
CA PHE A 796 25.55 11.61 -5.19
C PHE A 796 24.44 10.61 -4.88
N ASN A 797 24.25 10.26 -3.61
CA ASN A 797 23.16 9.40 -3.19
C ASN A 797 21.81 10.06 -3.50
N LEU A 798 20.95 9.38 -4.24
CA LEU A 798 19.69 9.93 -4.71
C LEU A 798 18.67 10.16 -3.58
N SER A 799 18.87 9.58 -2.38
CA SER A 799 18.07 9.90 -1.20
C SER A 799 18.29 11.31 -0.66
N ASP A 800 19.51 11.86 -0.82
CA ASP A 800 19.91 13.08 -0.12
C ASP A 800 19.22 14.33 -0.69
N ASN A 801 18.83 15.25 0.19
CA ASN A 801 18.17 16.50 -0.20
C ASN A 801 19.14 17.56 -0.74
N SER A 802 20.43 17.48 -0.41
CA SER A 802 21.46 18.39 -0.93
C SER A 802 22.86 17.81 -0.79
N TYR A 803 23.81 18.34 -1.58
CA TYR A 803 25.18 17.83 -1.69
C TYR A 803 26.19 18.97 -1.50
N THR A 804 27.20 18.77 -0.67
CA THR A 804 28.24 19.77 -0.40
C THR A 804 29.36 19.67 -1.42
N ILE A 805 29.64 20.76 -2.13
CA ILE A 805 30.69 20.86 -3.15
C ILE A 805 31.78 21.81 -2.66
N PRO A 806 32.97 21.31 -2.28
CA PRO A 806 34.08 22.16 -1.89
C PRO A 806 34.67 22.90 -3.11
N VAL A 807 34.82 24.22 -2.98
CA VAL A 807 35.37 25.13 -4.00
C VAL A 807 36.59 25.84 -3.42
N PRO A 808 37.78 25.74 -4.04
CA PRO A 808 38.99 26.42 -3.59
C PRO A 808 38.85 27.95 -3.55
N ALA A 809 39.66 28.61 -2.72
CA ALA A 809 39.66 30.06 -2.56
C ALA A 809 39.91 30.78 -3.90
N GLY A 810 38.99 31.67 -4.28
CA GLY A 810 39.06 32.42 -5.54
C GLY A 810 38.67 31.62 -6.80
N ALA A 811 38.31 30.35 -6.69
CA ALA A 811 37.81 29.56 -7.82
C ALA A 811 36.35 29.89 -8.16
N SER A 812 35.93 29.60 -9.40
CA SER A 812 34.54 29.80 -9.82
C SER A 812 33.62 28.72 -9.24
N PRO A 813 32.48 29.09 -8.61
CA PRO A 813 31.46 28.15 -8.14
C PRO A 813 30.49 27.70 -9.24
N THR A 814 30.66 28.14 -10.49
CA THR A 814 29.72 27.82 -11.57
C THR A 814 29.80 26.33 -11.97
N ILE A 815 28.63 25.66 -12.03
CA ILE A 815 28.49 24.35 -12.67
C ILE A 815 28.61 24.54 -14.18
N THR A 816 29.70 24.06 -14.78
CA THR A 816 29.99 24.25 -16.22
C THR A 816 29.51 23.10 -17.09
N LYS A 817 29.25 21.92 -16.49
CA LYS A 817 28.75 20.73 -17.18
C LYS A 817 28.03 19.81 -16.21
N VAL A 818 27.01 19.12 -16.71
CA VAL A 818 26.37 17.97 -16.07
C VAL A 818 26.55 16.75 -16.97
N LYS A 819 26.75 15.57 -16.39
CA LYS A 819 26.84 14.27 -17.05
C LYS A 819 25.86 13.32 -16.37
N THR A 820 24.81 12.89 -17.07
CA THR A 820 23.90 11.84 -16.57
C THR A 820 24.49 10.46 -16.81
N ALA A 821 24.17 9.49 -15.95
CA ALA A 821 24.56 8.10 -16.13
C ALA A 821 23.73 7.44 -17.25
N ASP A 822 22.40 7.61 -17.21
CA ASP A 822 21.53 7.28 -18.34
C ASP A 822 21.72 8.29 -19.49
N ARG A 823 21.86 7.77 -20.70
CA ARG A 823 21.98 8.55 -21.95
C ARG A 823 20.64 9.11 -22.44
N LYS A 824 19.51 8.59 -21.95
CA LYS A 824 18.17 9.11 -22.23
C LYS A 824 17.78 10.26 -21.30
N ALA A 825 18.39 10.32 -20.11
CA ALA A 825 18.15 11.37 -19.15
C ALA A 825 18.54 12.75 -19.69
N ARG A 826 17.80 13.76 -19.27
CA ARG A 826 18.00 15.18 -19.59
C ARG A 826 18.34 15.94 -18.31
N TYR A 827 18.99 17.08 -18.46
CA TYR A 827 19.25 17.97 -17.33
C TYR A 827 18.99 19.43 -17.68
N GLU A 828 18.71 20.23 -16.66
CA GLU A 828 18.56 21.67 -16.70
C GLU A 828 19.24 22.27 -15.47
N ILE A 829 20.02 23.35 -15.64
CA ILE A 829 20.59 24.09 -14.50
C ILE A 829 19.61 25.22 -14.17
N LEU A 830 18.78 25.01 -13.16
CA LEU A 830 17.73 25.95 -12.73
C LEU A 830 18.32 27.20 -12.06
N SER A 831 19.42 27.05 -11.33
CA SER A 831 20.12 28.15 -10.68
C SER A 831 21.62 27.88 -10.53
N GLN A 832 22.39 28.96 -10.41
CA GLN A 832 23.85 28.95 -10.22
C GLN A 832 24.20 29.77 -8.99
N ALA A 833 25.25 29.38 -8.27
CA ALA A 833 25.77 30.17 -7.17
C ALA A 833 26.47 31.44 -7.69
N SER A 834 26.19 32.58 -7.05
CA SER A 834 26.82 33.87 -7.32
C SER A 834 28.17 34.08 -6.61
N GLY A 835 28.53 33.17 -5.69
CA GLY A 835 29.75 33.23 -4.89
C GLY A 835 29.94 31.96 -4.06
N VAL A 836 30.94 31.98 -3.17
CA VAL A 836 31.23 30.92 -2.19
C VAL A 836 31.22 31.54 -0.79
N PRO A 837 30.35 31.09 0.14
CA PRO A 837 29.34 30.06 -0.03
C PRO A 837 28.19 30.47 -0.95
N GLY A 838 27.52 29.50 -1.57
CA GLY A 838 26.36 29.71 -2.42
C GLY A 838 25.67 28.40 -2.81
N GLN A 839 24.53 28.48 -3.51
CA GLN A 839 23.77 27.30 -3.91
C GLN A 839 23.49 27.31 -5.42
N ALA A 840 23.55 26.13 -6.04
CA ALA A 840 23.14 25.88 -7.42
C ALA A 840 22.14 24.71 -7.45
N VAL A 841 21.17 24.74 -8.36
CA VAL A 841 20.17 23.67 -8.50
C VAL A 841 20.20 23.11 -9.92
N VAL A 842 20.31 21.79 -10.02
CA VAL A 842 20.27 21.05 -11.29
C VAL A 842 19.09 20.08 -11.25
N LYS A 843 18.18 20.21 -12.19
CA LYS A 843 17.08 19.26 -12.42
C LYS A 843 17.56 18.19 -13.38
N VAL A 844 17.31 16.92 -13.07
CA VAL A 844 17.55 15.77 -13.95
C VAL A 844 16.23 15.02 -14.13
N THR A 845 15.89 14.66 -15.36
CA THR A 845 14.66 13.92 -15.70
C THR A 845 14.95 12.75 -16.63
N THR A 846 14.21 11.66 -16.48
CA THR A 846 14.21 10.52 -17.41
C THR A 846 12.86 9.82 -17.40
N GLU A 847 12.69 8.75 -18.18
CA GLU A 847 11.51 7.89 -18.19
C GLU A 847 11.87 6.50 -17.64
N SER A 848 11.10 5.99 -16.68
CA SER A 848 11.17 4.61 -16.21
C SER A 848 10.27 3.68 -17.06
N PHE A 849 10.11 2.42 -16.63
CA PHE A 849 9.12 1.52 -17.23
C PHE A 849 7.66 1.87 -16.88
N PHE A 850 7.44 2.75 -15.88
CA PHE A 850 6.12 3.18 -15.42
C PHE A 850 5.85 4.69 -15.54
N GLY A 851 6.83 5.49 -15.94
CA GLY A 851 6.62 6.88 -16.33
C GLY A 851 7.76 7.84 -15.94
N PRO A 852 7.50 9.16 -15.95
CA PRO A 852 8.54 10.15 -15.80
C PRO A 852 9.11 10.19 -14.38
N LEU A 853 10.42 10.34 -14.27
CA LEU A 853 11.13 10.52 -13.00
C LEU A 853 11.83 11.88 -12.98
N VAL A 854 11.93 12.49 -11.80
CA VAL A 854 12.71 13.72 -11.58
C VAL A 854 13.59 13.63 -10.34
N LYS A 855 14.83 14.12 -10.42
CA LYS A 855 15.65 14.49 -9.26
C LYS A 855 16.04 15.96 -9.37
N ASN A 856 15.76 16.72 -8.32
CA ASN A 856 16.33 18.05 -8.13
C ASN A 856 17.58 17.91 -7.24
N TYR A 857 18.74 18.11 -7.84
CA TYR A 857 20.01 18.17 -7.12
C TYR A 857 20.24 19.59 -6.60
N VAL A 858 20.35 19.73 -5.28
CA VAL A 858 20.70 20.99 -4.62
C VAL A 858 22.17 20.92 -4.23
N PHE A 859 23.01 21.73 -4.86
CA PHE A 859 24.45 21.78 -4.62
C PHE A 859 24.82 22.99 -3.76
N ASN A 860 25.27 22.73 -2.53
CA ASN A 860 25.78 23.73 -1.60
C ASN A 860 27.28 23.90 -1.85
N LEU A 861 27.65 24.97 -2.53
CA LEU A 861 29.04 25.28 -2.84
C LEU A 861 29.67 26.04 -1.67
N VAL A 862 30.73 25.48 -1.07
CA VAL A 862 31.34 25.96 0.16
C VAL A 862 32.86 26.13 0.01
N PRO A 863 33.55 26.93 0.84
CA PRO A 863 35.00 26.99 0.81
C PRO A 863 35.61 25.61 1.05
N ASP A 864 36.62 25.21 0.27
CA ASP A 864 37.26 23.91 0.40
C ASP A 864 38.03 23.81 1.72
N THR A 865 37.42 23.15 2.70
CA THR A 865 37.98 22.83 4.01
C THR A 865 38.36 21.34 4.10
N THR A 866 38.50 20.66 2.96
CA THR A 866 38.79 19.23 2.93
C THR A 866 40.28 18.92 3.04
N LEU A 867 40.61 17.66 3.38
CA LEU A 867 41.98 17.15 3.41
C LEU A 867 42.28 16.30 2.16
N THR A 868 43.55 16.26 1.75
CA THR A 868 44.09 15.32 0.75
C THR A 868 44.67 14.06 1.36
N ALA A 869 45.15 14.14 2.61
CA ALA A 869 45.63 13.01 3.38
C ALA A 869 45.47 13.29 4.88
N LEU A 870 45.15 12.21 5.61
CA LEU A 870 45.25 12.10 7.06
C LEU A 870 46.23 10.96 7.36
N ARG A 871 47.13 11.19 8.32
CA ARG A 871 48.25 10.30 8.64
C ARG A 871 48.36 10.11 10.14
N VAL A 872 48.72 8.91 10.57
CA VAL A 872 49.10 8.58 11.95
C VAL A 872 50.51 7.97 11.91
N ASP A 873 51.42 8.49 12.75
CA ASP A 873 52.86 8.17 12.74
C ASP A 873 53.49 8.23 11.34
N GLY A 874 53.09 9.27 10.59
CA GLY A 874 53.52 9.53 9.20
C GLY A 874 52.89 8.62 8.14
N LYS A 875 52.20 7.54 8.52
CA LYS A 875 51.55 6.60 7.60
C LYS A 875 50.14 7.08 7.27
N ARG A 876 49.79 7.10 5.97
CA ARG A 876 48.47 7.54 5.50
C ARG A 876 47.43 6.48 5.86
N LEU A 877 46.30 6.91 6.43
CA LEU A 877 45.14 6.05 6.60
C LEU A 877 44.61 5.62 5.23
N ALA A 878 44.59 4.32 4.96
CA ALA A 878 44.07 3.72 3.73
C ALA A 878 42.55 3.93 3.59
N SER A 879 41.84 4.04 4.71
CA SER A 879 40.41 4.40 4.78
C SER A 879 40.11 5.89 4.51
N PHE A 880 41.12 6.75 4.35
CA PHE A 880 40.92 8.19 4.26
C PHE A 880 40.07 8.62 3.05
N SER A 881 38.95 9.30 3.34
CA SER A 881 38.09 10.01 2.40
C SER A 881 37.89 11.46 2.83
N PRO A 882 37.97 12.47 1.93
CA PRO A 882 37.76 13.87 2.29
C PRO A 882 36.38 14.17 2.90
N THR A 883 35.37 13.32 2.66
CA THR A 883 34.01 13.47 3.20
C THR A 883 33.79 12.79 4.55
N VAL A 884 34.71 11.93 5.00
CA VAL A 884 34.63 11.25 6.30
C VAL A 884 35.36 12.09 7.33
N LEU A 885 34.63 12.58 8.34
CA LEU A 885 35.14 13.49 9.39
C LEU A 885 35.57 12.76 10.68
N ARG A 886 35.45 11.43 10.76
CA ARG A 886 35.82 10.65 11.95
C ARG A 886 36.44 9.32 11.57
N TYR A 887 37.56 8.97 12.19
CA TYR A 887 38.35 7.78 11.91
C TYR A 887 38.76 7.06 13.19
N ASN A 888 38.69 5.73 13.19
CA ASN A 888 39.24 4.89 14.26
C ASN A 888 40.57 4.31 13.77
N ALA A 889 41.67 4.63 14.44
CA ALA A 889 43.00 4.09 14.14
C ALA A 889 43.50 3.22 15.31
N LEU A 890 43.92 1.99 15.00
CA LEU A 890 44.26 0.97 15.99
C LEU A 890 45.78 0.74 16.06
N ALA A 891 46.40 1.23 17.13
CA ALA A 891 47.77 0.89 17.50
C ALA A 891 47.88 -0.55 18.02
N PRO A 892 49.06 -1.19 18.00
CA PRO A 892 49.25 -2.48 18.66
C PRO A 892 48.88 -2.47 20.14
N ALA A 893 48.40 -3.61 20.66
CA ALA A 893 48.11 -3.80 22.08
C ALA A 893 49.28 -3.38 22.99
N GLY A 894 49.00 -2.69 24.09
CA GLY A 894 50.01 -2.22 25.03
C GLY A 894 50.85 -1.01 24.54
N THR A 895 50.45 -0.34 23.46
CA THR A 895 51.09 0.92 23.04
C THR A 895 50.89 2.00 24.10
N THR A 896 52.00 2.54 24.63
CA THR A 896 52.00 3.63 25.63
C THR A 896 52.45 4.98 25.07
N THR A 897 53.13 4.99 23.92
CA THR A 897 53.49 6.21 23.19
C THR A 897 52.27 6.75 22.45
N VAL A 898 52.01 8.06 22.54
CA VAL A 898 50.90 8.72 21.84
C VAL A 898 51.20 8.76 20.32
N PRO A 899 50.36 8.16 19.46
CA PRO A 899 50.52 8.26 18.02
C PRO A 899 50.37 9.70 17.51
N THR A 900 51.24 10.14 16.61
CA THR A 900 51.25 11.51 16.09
C THR A 900 50.39 11.63 14.84
N VAL A 901 49.33 12.43 14.91
CA VAL A 901 48.44 12.70 13.76
C VAL A 901 48.96 13.88 12.94
N THR A 902 48.99 13.75 11.62
CA THR A 902 49.33 14.83 10.69
C THR A 902 48.39 14.81 9.50
N ALA A 903 48.21 15.96 8.86
CA ALA A 903 47.24 16.12 7.78
C ALA A 903 47.70 17.15 6.73
N SER A 904 47.08 17.12 5.56
CA SER A 904 47.36 18.06 4.47
C SER A 904 46.05 18.55 3.86
N ALA A 905 45.86 19.87 3.78
CA ALA A 905 44.68 20.47 3.16
C ALA A 905 44.57 20.09 1.67
N ALA A 906 43.35 20.16 1.13
CA ALA A 906 43.09 20.05 -0.30
C ALA A 906 43.31 21.38 -1.03
N ASP A 907 42.93 22.50 -0.40
CA ASP A 907 43.23 23.85 -0.86
C ASP A 907 44.52 24.36 -0.18
N PRO A 908 45.57 24.72 -0.92
CA PRO A 908 46.77 25.36 -0.37
C PRO A 908 46.53 26.68 0.36
N ALA A 909 45.39 27.34 0.14
CA ALA A 909 44.98 28.54 0.87
C ALA A 909 44.40 28.25 2.27
N ALA A 910 44.05 26.98 2.56
CA ALA A 910 43.50 26.59 3.85
C ALA A 910 44.59 26.30 4.89
N SER A 911 44.39 26.77 6.12
CA SER A 911 45.26 26.48 7.26
C SER A 911 44.83 25.19 7.96
N VAL A 912 45.79 24.33 8.32
CA VAL A 912 45.56 23.12 9.12
C VAL A 912 46.15 23.29 10.51
N ALA A 913 45.34 23.14 11.55
CA ALA A 913 45.77 23.01 12.94
C ALA A 913 45.50 21.58 13.42
N VAL A 914 46.43 20.99 14.18
CA VAL A 914 46.25 19.65 14.77
C VAL A 914 46.42 19.72 16.28
N GLU A 915 45.34 19.45 16.99
CA GLU A 915 45.32 19.12 18.41
C GLU A 915 45.64 17.61 18.52
N GLN A 916 46.78 17.26 19.09
CA GLN A 916 47.17 15.86 19.29
C GLN A 916 46.38 15.26 20.47
N ALA A 917 46.21 13.94 20.44
CA ALA A 917 45.76 13.20 21.61
C ALA A 917 46.74 13.38 22.79
N THR A 918 46.26 13.20 24.01
CA THR A 918 47.07 13.24 25.24
C THR A 918 47.43 11.84 25.77
N SER A 919 46.89 10.79 25.17
CA SER A 919 47.13 9.37 25.49
C SER A 919 47.15 8.52 24.22
N ALA A 920 47.67 7.29 24.31
CA ALA A 920 47.68 6.34 23.19
C ALA A 920 46.28 5.89 22.74
N THR A 921 45.27 6.08 23.59
CA THR A 921 43.85 5.76 23.38
C THR A 921 42.94 7.01 23.37
N GLY A 922 43.50 8.15 22.93
CA GLY A 922 42.83 9.45 22.96
C GLY A 922 42.37 9.96 21.58
N GLN A 923 41.72 11.12 21.56
CA GLN A 923 41.30 11.78 20.32
C GLN A 923 42.33 12.82 19.86
N ALA A 924 42.71 12.77 18.58
CA ALA A 924 43.34 13.90 17.90
C ALA A 924 42.30 14.63 17.02
N ARG A 925 42.38 15.96 16.94
CA ARG A 925 41.48 16.80 16.16
C ARG A 925 42.26 17.64 15.15
N VAL A 926 41.93 17.48 13.87
CA VAL A 926 42.49 18.25 12.77
C VAL A 926 41.45 19.27 12.31
N THR A 927 41.68 20.53 12.63
CA THR A 927 40.85 21.65 12.18
C THR A 927 41.43 22.23 10.90
N VAL A 928 40.66 22.21 9.82
CA VAL A 928 40.99 22.84 8.53
C VAL A 928 40.13 24.09 8.37
N THR A 929 40.76 25.25 8.21
CA THR A 929 40.07 26.53 8.07
C THR A 929 40.39 27.19 6.74
N ASN A 930 39.37 27.59 5.99
CA ASN A 930 39.49 28.30 4.72
C ASN A 930 38.55 29.52 4.73
N GLY A 931 39.14 30.72 4.84
CA GLY A 931 38.40 31.94 5.12
C GLY A 931 37.68 31.87 6.47
N ALA A 932 36.35 32.04 6.45
CA ALA A 932 35.50 31.94 7.64
C ALA A 932 34.88 30.54 7.86
N ALA A 933 35.12 29.59 6.95
CA ALA A 933 34.63 28.21 7.08
C ALA A 933 35.68 27.31 7.72
N SER A 934 35.26 26.34 8.52
CA SER A 934 36.12 25.33 9.13
C SER A 934 35.47 23.96 9.16
N SER A 935 36.26 22.91 8.92
CA SER A 935 35.88 21.51 9.14
C SER A 935 36.81 20.88 10.17
N VAL A 936 36.30 19.97 11.00
CA VAL A 936 37.08 19.24 12.01
C VAL A 936 37.05 17.75 11.69
N TYR A 937 38.22 17.17 11.48
CA TYR A 937 38.40 15.72 11.37
C TYR A 937 38.89 15.17 12.72
N THR A 938 38.21 14.16 13.25
CA THR A 938 38.59 13.48 14.49
C THR A 938 39.25 12.15 14.18
N VAL A 939 40.40 11.87 14.80
CA VAL A 939 41.01 10.54 14.82
C VAL A 939 40.93 10.01 16.23
N ASP A 940 40.08 9.00 16.44
CA ASP A 940 40.05 8.20 17.65
C ASP A 940 41.20 7.19 17.57
N LEU A 941 42.27 7.47 18.32
CA LEU A 941 43.36 6.53 18.52
C LEU A 941 42.89 5.52 19.57
N ASN A 942 43.01 4.23 19.27
CA ASN A 942 42.71 3.12 20.18
C ASN A 942 43.79 2.06 20.01
N THR A 943 43.75 1.01 20.83
CA THR A 943 44.62 -0.16 20.70
C THR A 943 43.87 -1.37 20.13
N THR A 944 44.59 -2.34 19.60
CA THR A 944 43.99 -3.63 19.22
C THR A 944 43.72 -4.46 20.48
N ILE A 945 42.45 -4.80 20.73
CA ILE A 945 42.05 -5.73 21.77
C ILE A 945 42.62 -7.12 21.44
N THR A 946 43.40 -7.69 22.37
CA THR A 946 43.93 -9.07 22.30
C THR A 946 43.14 -10.03 23.17
N GLY A 947 41.85 -9.74 23.35
CA GLY A 947 40.98 -10.34 24.35
C GLY A 947 40.28 -11.64 23.96
N SER A 948 40.42 -12.08 22.71
CA SER A 948 39.80 -13.32 22.24
C SER A 948 40.35 -14.53 23.00
N ASP A 949 39.47 -15.35 23.55
CA ASP A 949 39.79 -16.55 24.32
C ASP A 949 38.91 -17.72 23.86
N GLU A 950 39.54 -18.84 23.48
CA GLU A 950 38.87 -20.08 23.08
C GLU A 950 38.82 -21.09 24.24
N PHE A 951 39.16 -20.65 25.47
CA PHE A 951 39.07 -21.37 26.76
C PHE A 951 39.72 -22.77 26.84
N GLY A 952 40.47 -23.20 25.83
CA GLY A 952 41.20 -24.48 25.77
C GLY A 952 42.46 -24.56 26.63
N SER A 953 42.85 -23.52 27.37
CA SER A 953 43.98 -23.55 28.30
C SER A 953 43.58 -24.11 29.67
N ALA A 954 44.54 -24.73 30.38
CA ALA A 954 44.31 -25.29 31.71
C ALA A 954 44.06 -24.24 32.82
N GLN A 955 44.29 -22.96 32.52
CA GLN A 955 44.02 -21.80 33.37
C GLN A 955 43.43 -20.69 32.51
N LEU A 956 42.57 -19.86 33.11
CA LEU A 956 41.95 -18.72 32.44
C LEU A 956 43.00 -17.64 32.16
N GLY A 957 42.92 -16.99 30.99
CA GLY A 957 43.87 -15.93 30.62
C GLY A 957 43.86 -14.74 31.58
N SER A 958 45.00 -14.07 31.73
CA SER A 958 45.19 -12.97 32.69
C SER A 958 44.41 -11.69 32.34
N GLN A 959 43.79 -11.62 31.15
CA GLN A 959 42.92 -10.53 30.74
C GLN A 959 41.57 -10.51 31.50
N TRP A 960 41.16 -11.65 32.07
CA TRP A 960 39.86 -11.80 32.73
C TRP A 960 39.84 -11.29 34.17
N GLN A 961 39.05 -10.25 34.38
CA GLN A 961 38.72 -9.63 35.66
C GLN A 961 37.29 -10.04 36.08
N TRP A 962 37.05 -10.14 37.38
CA TRP A 962 35.79 -10.68 37.89
C TRP A 962 35.08 -9.69 38.81
N VAL A 963 33.86 -9.29 38.44
CA VAL A 963 32.99 -8.50 39.32
C VAL A 963 32.24 -9.46 40.25
N ARG A 964 32.36 -9.20 41.56
CA ARG A 964 31.74 -10.00 42.64
C ARG A 964 32.01 -11.52 42.46
N PRO A 965 33.28 -11.97 42.51
CA PRO A 965 33.64 -13.37 42.23
C PRO A 965 33.13 -14.36 43.29
N ASP A 966 32.73 -15.53 42.82
CA ASP A 966 32.51 -16.75 43.59
C ASP A 966 33.18 -17.93 42.85
N GLU A 967 34.30 -18.40 43.39
CA GLU A 967 35.12 -19.46 42.77
C GLU A 967 34.46 -20.84 42.81
N SER A 968 33.48 -21.06 43.70
CA SER A 968 32.74 -22.32 43.77
C SER A 968 31.71 -22.48 42.65
N ARG A 969 31.47 -21.40 41.88
CA ARG A 969 30.42 -21.28 40.85
C ARG A 969 30.96 -20.85 39.48
N ARG A 970 32.27 -21.03 39.25
CA ARG A 970 32.93 -20.82 37.95
C ARG A 970 34.06 -21.84 37.76
N ARG A 971 34.23 -22.35 36.54
CA ARG A 971 35.30 -23.32 36.20
C ARG A 971 35.62 -23.29 34.71
N LEU A 972 36.80 -23.77 34.34
CA LEU A 972 37.05 -24.22 32.97
C LEU A 972 36.73 -25.71 32.89
N ALA A 973 35.94 -26.12 31.91
CA ALA A 973 35.58 -27.52 31.67
C ALA A 973 35.35 -27.74 30.18
N ASP A 974 35.85 -28.86 29.64
CA ASP A 974 35.64 -29.32 28.26
C ASP A 974 35.94 -28.31 27.14
N GLY A 975 36.83 -27.34 27.42
CA GLY A 975 37.21 -26.28 26.48
C GLY A 975 36.36 -25.01 26.58
N SER A 976 35.49 -24.91 27.59
CA SER A 976 34.57 -23.78 27.79
C SER A 976 34.75 -23.14 29.17
N LEU A 977 34.48 -21.83 29.28
CA LEU A 977 34.28 -21.17 30.56
C LEU A 977 32.86 -21.47 31.05
N VAL A 978 32.71 -22.19 32.15
CA VAL A 978 31.41 -22.53 32.73
C VAL A 978 31.14 -21.65 33.96
N ILE A 979 30.05 -20.90 33.92
CA ILE A 979 29.52 -20.13 35.04
C ILE A 979 28.20 -20.79 35.48
N THR A 980 28.17 -21.28 36.72
CA THR A 980 26.93 -21.74 37.32
C THR A 980 26.12 -20.52 37.74
N ALA A 981 24.91 -20.38 37.21
CA ALA A 981 24.04 -19.25 37.51
C ALA A 981 23.73 -19.18 39.03
N GLN A 982 23.70 -17.95 39.56
CA GLN A 982 23.52 -17.65 40.98
C GLN A 982 22.47 -16.57 41.17
N GLN A 983 21.86 -16.56 42.36
CA GLN A 983 20.94 -15.51 42.76
C GLN A 983 21.64 -14.14 42.71
N GLY A 984 21.15 -13.26 41.85
CA GLY A 984 21.62 -11.89 41.76
C GLY A 984 20.95 -11.13 40.62
N ASP A 985 21.07 -9.81 40.68
CA ASP A 985 20.46 -8.87 39.75
C ASP A 985 21.47 -7.79 39.35
N LEU A 986 21.36 -7.28 38.13
CA LEU A 986 22.09 -6.10 37.63
C LEU A 986 21.17 -4.89 37.42
N GLN A 987 19.85 -5.06 37.50
CA GLN A 987 18.91 -4.03 37.13
C GLN A 987 18.55 -3.13 38.33
N GLY A 988 18.66 -1.81 38.14
CA GLY A 988 18.40 -0.80 39.15
C GLY A 988 19.30 -0.95 40.38
N ASN A 989 18.85 -0.44 41.53
CA ASN A 989 19.66 -0.36 42.76
C ASN A 989 20.05 -1.72 43.42
N THR A 990 19.83 -2.87 42.76
CA THR A 990 20.06 -4.19 43.38
C THR A 990 21.53 -4.63 43.25
N ASN A 991 22.09 -4.63 42.04
CA ASN A 991 23.54 -4.73 41.76
C ASN A 991 24.30 -5.85 42.51
N THR A 992 23.66 -7.02 42.61
CA THR A 992 24.17 -8.21 43.33
C THR A 992 24.70 -9.32 42.42
N ALA A 993 24.46 -9.28 41.10
CA ALA A 993 24.86 -10.36 40.20
C ALA A 993 26.37 -10.64 40.28
N ARG A 994 26.70 -11.92 40.53
CA ARG A 994 28.06 -12.42 40.74
C ARG A 994 28.66 -12.96 39.46
N ASN A 995 29.97 -13.18 39.49
CA ASN A 995 30.71 -13.83 38.41
C ASN A 995 30.53 -13.16 37.03
N LEU A 996 30.53 -11.82 36.96
CA LEU A 996 30.69 -11.15 35.66
C LEU A 996 32.15 -11.29 35.24
N ALA A 997 32.41 -12.08 34.20
CA ALA A 997 33.73 -12.26 33.60
C ALA A 997 33.93 -11.14 32.59
N LEU A 998 34.81 -10.20 32.89
CA LEU A 998 35.05 -9.00 32.09
C LEU A 998 36.51 -8.87 31.70
N GLN A 999 36.79 -8.12 30.65
CA GLN A 999 38.12 -7.69 30.28
C GLN A 999 38.08 -6.25 29.76
N ASP A 1000 39.23 -5.56 29.82
CA ASP A 1000 39.32 -4.17 29.40
C ASP A 1000 39.15 -4.04 27.88
N VAL A 1001 38.39 -3.03 27.45
CA VAL A 1001 38.13 -2.71 26.04
C VAL A 1001 38.22 -1.21 25.81
N ASP A 1002 38.61 -0.82 24.60
CA ASP A 1002 38.64 0.56 24.13
C ASP A 1002 37.94 0.72 22.77
N GLY A 1003 37.45 1.93 22.50
CA GLY A 1003 36.88 2.31 21.22
C GLY A 1003 35.69 1.47 20.76
N ASP A 1004 35.67 1.17 19.46
CA ASP A 1004 34.63 0.38 18.80
C ASP A 1004 35.10 -1.07 18.67
N TRP A 1005 34.18 -2.03 18.83
CA TRP A 1005 34.51 -3.45 18.83
C TRP A 1005 33.30 -4.32 18.46
N THR A 1006 33.57 -5.56 18.05
CA THR A 1006 32.57 -6.62 17.94
C THR A 1006 32.97 -7.76 18.88
N ALA A 1007 32.05 -8.19 19.75
CA ALA A 1007 32.22 -9.32 20.64
C ALA A 1007 31.18 -10.42 20.35
N GLU A 1008 31.58 -11.68 20.49
CA GLU A 1008 30.76 -12.86 20.15
C GLU A 1008 31.09 -14.05 21.06
N SER A 1009 30.08 -14.86 21.38
CA SER A 1009 30.25 -16.13 22.11
C SER A 1009 29.20 -17.16 21.67
N ARG A 1010 29.60 -18.44 21.58
CA ARG A 1010 28.67 -19.58 21.62
C ARG A 1010 28.39 -19.90 23.08
N VAL A 1011 27.12 -19.76 23.46
CA VAL A 1011 26.60 -19.95 24.81
C VAL A 1011 25.78 -21.23 24.84
N VAL A 1012 26.16 -22.18 25.69
CA VAL A 1012 25.53 -23.50 25.83
C VAL A 1012 24.96 -23.66 27.23
N PHE A 1013 23.67 -23.99 27.32
CA PHE A 1013 22.97 -24.16 28.59
C PHE A 1013 22.86 -25.64 28.97
N SER A 1014 23.22 -26.02 30.21
CA SER A 1014 23.22 -27.42 30.65
C SER A 1014 21.84 -28.09 30.66
N ARG A 1015 20.78 -27.27 30.64
CA ARG A 1015 19.38 -27.67 30.46
C ARG A 1015 18.58 -26.48 29.92
N PRO A 1016 17.36 -26.68 29.38
CA PRO A 1016 16.44 -25.59 29.12
C PRO A 1016 16.25 -24.69 30.34
N LEU A 1017 16.08 -23.39 30.08
CA LEU A 1017 15.75 -22.42 31.12
C LEU A 1017 14.39 -22.77 31.73
N ALA A 1018 14.29 -22.71 33.06
CA ALA A 1018 13.13 -23.21 33.81
C ALA A 1018 12.61 -22.20 34.85
N ASN A 1019 13.49 -21.38 35.42
CA ASN A 1019 13.12 -20.42 36.48
C ASN A 1019 13.24 -18.96 36.00
N ASN A 1020 12.35 -18.08 36.49
CA ASN A 1020 12.33 -16.67 36.10
C ASN A 1020 13.70 -16.00 36.22
N ASN A 1021 14.09 -15.32 35.14
CA ASN A 1021 15.35 -14.61 34.95
C ASN A 1021 16.62 -15.49 34.95
N GLU A 1022 16.52 -16.83 34.85
CA GLU A 1022 17.68 -17.64 34.42
C GLU A 1022 18.18 -17.15 33.07
N GLN A 1023 19.47 -16.84 32.97
CA GLN A 1023 20.03 -16.20 31.77
C GLN A 1023 21.54 -16.42 31.60
N GLY A 1024 21.99 -16.27 30.35
CA GLY A 1024 23.40 -16.25 29.97
C GLY A 1024 23.63 -15.41 28.72
N GLY A 1025 24.76 -14.71 28.63
CA GLY A 1025 25.10 -13.93 27.44
C GLY A 1025 26.31 -13.00 27.59
N VAL A 1026 26.37 -12.01 26.69
CA VAL A 1026 27.48 -11.06 26.54
C VAL A 1026 27.10 -9.69 27.12
N LEU A 1027 28.11 -8.97 27.64
CA LEU A 1027 27.93 -7.73 28.40
C LEU A 1027 28.95 -6.68 27.96
N ALA A 1028 28.50 -5.43 27.75
CA ALA A 1028 29.32 -4.22 27.77
C ALA A 1028 29.06 -3.49 29.09
N TYR A 1029 30.09 -3.17 29.86
CA TYR A 1029 29.97 -2.71 31.25
C TYR A 1029 30.87 -1.50 31.52
N ALA A 1030 30.29 -0.37 31.90
CA ALA A 1030 31.02 0.76 32.47
C ALA A 1030 31.03 0.65 34.00
N ASP A 1031 29.83 0.56 34.58
CA ASP A 1031 29.55 0.31 35.99
C ASP A 1031 28.18 -0.37 36.12
N ASP A 1032 27.74 -0.65 37.35
CA ASP A 1032 26.46 -1.34 37.59
C ASP A 1032 25.23 -0.52 37.13
N ASP A 1033 25.32 0.82 37.08
CA ASP A 1033 24.22 1.69 36.65
C ASP A 1033 24.26 2.00 35.14
N ASN A 1034 25.29 1.53 34.43
CA ASN A 1034 25.60 1.84 33.04
C ASN A 1034 26.19 0.63 32.28
N TYR A 1035 25.31 -0.17 31.66
CA TYR A 1035 25.72 -1.36 30.90
C TYR A 1035 24.76 -1.68 29.75
N VAL A 1036 25.24 -2.48 28.79
CA VAL A 1036 24.42 -3.11 27.73
C VAL A 1036 24.63 -4.61 27.76
N LYS A 1037 23.54 -5.36 27.98
CA LYS A 1037 23.50 -6.82 28.06
C LYS A 1037 22.76 -7.38 26.85
N LEU A 1038 23.35 -8.37 26.17
CA LEU A 1038 22.66 -9.24 25.23
C LEU A 1038 22.63 -10.66 25.82
N ALA A 1039 21.45 -11.18 26.14
CA ALA A 1039 21.30 -12.49 26.78
C ALA A 1039 20.13 -13.31 26.25
N TRP A 1040 20.27 -14.62 26.33
CA TRP A 1040 19.14 -15.56 26.32
C TRP A 1040 18.58 -15.66 27.74
N GLU A 1041 17.29 -15.40 27.92
CA GLU A 1041 16.69 -15.17 29.25
C GLU A 1041 15.29 -15.77 29.37
N MET A 1042 15.01 -16.40 30.52
CA MET A 1042 13.65 -16.75 30.93
C MET A 1042 12.93 -15.49 31.44
N GLY A 1043 12.09 -14.87 30.61
CA GLY A 1043 11.30 -13.71 31.01
C GLY A 1043 10.24 -14.07 32.05
N ASN A 1044 9.40 -15.07 31.75
CA ASN A 1044 8.38 -15.55 32.68
C ASN A 1044 8.00 -17.03 32.43
N ALA A 1045 8.38 -17.91 33.36
CA ALA A 1045 8.15 -19.35 33.29
C ALA A 1045 6.67 -19.78 33.29
N THR A 1046 5.73 -18.88 33.61
CA THR A 1046 4.28 -19.15 33.54
C THR A 1046 3.59 -18.55 32.30
N ALA A 1047 4.27 -17.76 31.48
CA ALA A 1047 3.71 -17.20 30.26
C ALA A 1047 3.55 -18.24 29.14
N ALA A 1048 2.84 -17.88 28.05
CA ALA A 1048 2.76 -18.71 26.84
C ALA A 1048 4.12 -18.76 26.11
N TYR A 1049 4.74 -17.59 25.92
CA TYR A 1049 6.12 -17.44 25.45
C TYR A 1049 6.99 -17.08 26.66
N LYS A 1050 7.85 -18.02 27.07
CA LYS A 1050 8.51 -18.00 28.39
C LYS A 1050 9.91 -17.43 28.33
N VAL A 1051 10.63 -17.82 27.29
CA VAL A 1051 12.01 -17.41 27.00
C VAL A 1051 12.06 -16.34 25.91
N ARG A 1052 13.05 -15.45 26.00
CA ARG A 1052 13.29 -14.31 25.11
C ARG A 1052 14.79 -14.12 24.87
N ILE A 1053 15.17 -13.58 23.72
CA ILE A 1053 16.47 -12.90 23.60
C ILE A 1053 16.24 -11.46 23.98
N VAL A 1054 17.06 -10.91 24.87
CA VAL A 1054 16.94 -9.53 25.33
C VAL A 1054 18.22 -8.74 25.07
N LEU A 1055 18.08 -7.59 24.42
CA LEU A 1055 19.05 -6.49 24.43
C LEU A 1055 18.58 -5.48 25.48
N LEU A 1056 19.21 -5.50 26.66
CA LEU A 1056 18.92 -4.58 27.77
C LEU A 1056 20.01 -3.52 27.85
N ARG A 1057 19.62 -2.24 27.98
CA ARG A 1057 20.50 -1.13 28.34
C ARG A 1057 20.07 -0.53 29.68
N GLU A 1058 20.95 -0.54 30.66
CA GLU A 1058 20.87 0.29 31.86
C GLU A 1058 21.66 1.57 31.60
N GLN A 1059 21.08 2.74 31.90
CA GLN A 1059 21.81 4.02 31.83
C GLN A 1059 21.38 4.90 33.00
N ASN A 1060 22.32 5.34 33.83
CA ASN A 1060 22.06 6.07 35.07
C ASN A 1060 21.01 5.36 35.96
N GLY A 1061 21.07 4.03 36.05
CA GLY A 1061 20.13 3.21 36.85
C GLY A 1061 18.72 3.06 36.23
N ALA A 1062 18.55 3.42 34.95
CA ALA A 1062 17.29 3.27 34.22
C ALA A 1062 17.41 2.24 33.08
N ALA A 1063 16.69 1.13 33.21
CA ALA A 1063 16.64 0.07 32.21
C ALA A 1063 15.75 0.40 30.99
N SER A 1064 16.14 -0.12 29.83
CA SER A 1064 15.33 -0.19 28.61
C SER A 1064 15.66 -1.50 27.88
N THR A 1065 14.67 -2.14 27.28
CA THR A 1065 14.81 -3.46 26.64
C THR A 1065 14.23 -3.49 25.24
N LEU A 1066 14.98 -4.07 24.31
CA LEU A 1066 14.47 -4.65 23.06
C LEU A 1066 14.53 -6.17 23.19
N GLU A 1067 13.53 -6.89 22.69
CA GLU A 1067 13.44 -8.33 22.87
C GLU A 1067 12.80 -9.08 21.71
N ILE A 1068 13.30 -10.29 21.44
CA ILE A 1068 12.68 -11.26 20.54
C ILE A 1068 11.94 -12.29 21.40
N THR A 1069 10.64 -12.44 21.16
CA THR A 1069 9.76 -13.37 21.89
C THR A 1069 9.10 -14.36 20.91
N GLY A 1070 7.87 -14.83 21.20
CA GLY A 1070 7.14 -15.69 20.29
C GLY A 1070 7.64 -17.13 20.19
N ALA A 1071 7.09 -17.86 19.21
CA ALA A 1071 7.34 -19.29 19.01
C ALA A 1071 8.75 -19.58 18.50
N ASP A 1072 9.31 -18.68 17.68
CA ASP A 1072 10.69 -18.80 17.20
C ASP A 1072 11.67 -18.70 18.37
N ALA A 1073 11.52 -17.73 19.28
CA ALA A 1073 12.33 -17.67 20.49
C ALA A 1073 12.36 -19.01 21.22
N GLN A 1074 11.20 -19.64 21.48
CA GLN A 1074 11.14 -20.92 22.21
C GLN A 1074 11.92 -22.07 21.51
N ARG A 1075 12.30 -21.91 20.23
CA ARG A 1075 12.99 -22.90 19.39
C ARG A 1075 14.41 -22.49 18.95
N ILE A 1076 14.91 -21.29 19.32
CA ILE A 1076 16.25 -20.80 18.90
C ILE A 1076 17.38 -21.67 19.43
N VAL A 1077 17.26 -22.13 20.67
CA VAL A 1077 18.22 -23.04 21.28
C VAL A 1077 17.93 -24.46 20.80
N GLY A 1078 18.89 -25.03 20.07
CA GLY A 1078 18.79 -26.37 19.49
C GLY A 1078 18.85 -27.49 20.53
N ALA A 1079 18.79 -28.74 20.05
CA ALA A 1079 18.90 -29.92 20.91
C ALA A 1079 20.26 -30.06 21.63
N ASP A 1080 21.27 -29.30 21.20
CA ASP A 1080 22.59 -29.18 21.82
C ASP A 1080 22.68 -28.10 22.91
N GLY A 1081 21.59 -27.35 23.17
CA GLY A 1081 21.55 -26.31 24.19
C GLY A 1081 22.25 -25.00 23.80
N ALA A 1082 22.65 -24.81 22.54
CA ALA A 1082 23.46 -23.68 22.09
C ALA A 1082 22.67 -22.49 21.52
N ILE A 1083 23.22 -21.29 21.71
CA ILE A 1083 22.89 -20.05 21.00
C ILE A 1083 24.17 -19.23 20.83
N TRP A 1084 24.32 -18.55 19.69
CA TRP A 1084 25.41 -17.61 19.44
C TRP A 1084 24.89 -16.19 19.66
N LEU A 1085 25.62 -15.40 20.44
CA LEU A 1085 25.25 -14.02 20.77
C LEU A 1085 26.40 -13.08 20.38
N ARG A 1086 26.11 -12.08 19.55
CA ARG A 1086 27.05 -11.09 19.04
C ARG A 1086 26.60 -9.67 19.40
N LEU A 1087 27.45 -8.92 20.07
CA LEU A 1087 27.24 -7.52 20.43
C LEU A 1087 28.31 -6.65 19.75
N THR A 1088 27.87 -5.63 19.01
CA THR A 1088 28.74 -4.71 18.28
C THR A 1088 28.60 -3.30 18.85
N LYS A 1089 29.71 -2.66 19.24
CA LYS A 1089 29.79 -1.26 19.63
C LYS A 1089 30.34 -0.41 18.48
N VAL A 1090 29.65 0.68 18.15
CA VAL A 1090 30.13 1.75 17.25
C VAL A 1090 29.74 3.11 17.85
N GLY A 1091 30.72 3.91 18.24
CA GLY A 1091 30.53 5.09 19.07
C GLY A 1091 29.81 4.72 20.37
N ASN A 1092 28.67 5.36 20.62
CA ASN A 1092 27.77 5.08 21.74
C ASN A 1092 26.63 4.10 21.38
N SER A 1093 26.62 3.54 20.17
CA SER A 1093 25.58 2.63 19.68
C SER A 1093 25.97 1.17 19.84
N TYR A 1094 25.02 0.34 20.29
CA TYR A 1094 25.18 -1.08 20.54
C TYR A 1094 24.17 -1.84 19.71
N ARG A 1095 24.66 -2.69 18.81
CA ARG A 1095 23.86 -3.52 17.89
C ARG A 1095 23.96 -4.99 18.31
N ALA A 1096 22.81 -5.64 18.47
CA ALA A 1096 22.74 -7.02 18.94
C ALA A 1096 22.27 -7.97 17.84
N TYR A 1097 22.94 -9.12 17.76
CA TYR A 1097 22.62 -10.18 16.81
C TYR A 1097 22.67 -11.54 17.50
N TYR A 1098 21.91 -12.51 16.99
CA TYR A 1098 21.97 -13.89 17.43
C TYR A 1098 22.03 -14.87 16.27
N SER A 1099 22.46 -16.10 16.54
CA SER A 1099 22.35 -17.21 15.61
C SER A 1099 22.04 -18.51 16.34
N SER A 1100 21.31 -19.42 15.69
CA SER A 1100 21.06 -20.79 16.13
C SER A 1100 22.07 -21.80 15.56
N ASP A 1101 22.93 -21.40 14.63
CA ASP A 1101 23.93 -22.26 13.97
C ASP A 1101 25.36 -21.67 13.93
N GLY A 1102 25.52 -20.41 14.30
CA GLY A 1102 26.81 -19.70 14.32
C GLY A 1102 27.28 -19.18 12.96
N SER A 1103 26.49 -19.35 11.91
CA SER A 1103 26.79 -18.92 10.54
C SER A 1103 25.84 -17.81 10.06
N VAL A 1104 24.52 -17.96 10.27
CA VAL A 1104 23.50 -16.97 9.88
C VAL A 1104 23.09 -16.14 11.10
N TYR A 1105 23.41 -14.85 11.09
CA TYR A 1105 23.11 -13.94 12.20
C TYR A 1105 21.87 -13.09 11.94
N ARG A 1106 20.85 -13.26 12.78
CA ARG A 1106 19.63 -12.44 12.83
C ARG A 1106 19.86 -11.21 13.71
N TYR A 1107 19.39 -10.05 13.28
CA TYR A 1107 19.48 -8.80 14.04
C TYR A 1107 18.33 -8.66 15.04
N ILE A 1108 18.61 -8.11 16.22
CA ILE A 1108 17.63 -7.90 17.31
C ILE A 1108 17.20 -6.44 17.40
N GLY A 1109 18.07 -5.52 16.98
CA GLY A 1109 17.91 -4.08 17.18
C GLY A 1109 19.16 -3.44 17.77
N SER A 1110 19.05 -2.14 18.05
CA SER A 1110 20.13 -1.36 18.64
C SER A 1110 19.67 -0.46 19.78
N THR A 1111 20.61 -0.13 20.65
CA THR A 1111 20.42 0.81 21.76
C THR A 1111 21.61 1.75 21.84
N THR A 1112 21.53 2.77 22.69
CA THR A 1112 22.66 3.68 22.96
C THR A 1112 22.95 3.78 24.45
N LEU A 1113 24.23 3.91 24.80
CA LEU A 1113 24.69 4.12 26.17
C LEU A 1113 25.65 5.32 26.20
N THR A 1114 25.36 6.31 27.04
CA THR A 1114 26.10 7.58 27.10
C THR A 1114 27.41 7.48 27.88
N ALA A 1115 27.46 6.61 28.90
CA ALA A 1115 28.67 6.30 29.63
C ALA A 1115 29.48 5.23 28.88
N GLU A 1116 30.75 5.50 28.61
CA GLU A 1116 31.62 4.61 27.82
C GLU A 1116 32.03 3.36 28.62
N PRO A 1117 31.66 2.14 28.17
CA PRO A 1117 32.11 0.90 28.78
C PRO A 1117 33.60 0.68 28.55
N THR A 1118 34.36 0.73 29.63
CA THR A 1118 35.78 0.35 29.63
C THR A 1118 35.98 -1.17 29.70
N LYS A 1119 34.89 -1.95 29.85
CA LYS A 1119 34.94 -3.41 29.92
C LYS A 1119 33.86 -4.08 29.08
N ALA A 1120 34.17 -5.27 28.58
CA ALA A 1120 33.21 -6.18 27.98
C ALA A 1120 33.50 -7.63 28.37
N GLY A 1121 32.52 -8.52 28.25
CA GLY A 1121 32.69 -9.93 28.55
C GLY A 1121 31.39 -10.72 28.64
N LEU A 1122 31.30 -11.58 29.64
CA LEU A 1122 30.33 -12.65 29.81
C LEU A 1122 29.62 -12.57 31.17
N ALA A 1123 28.34 -12.94 31.21
CA ALA A 1123 27.57 -13.02 32.44
C ALA A 1123 26.53 -14.15 32.40
N ALA A 1124 26.33 -14.81 33.54
CA ALA A 1124 25.24 -15.77 33.77
C ALA A 1124 24.77 -15.69 35.22
N PHE A 1125 23.47 -15.53 35.44
CA PHE A 1125 22.86 -15.38 36.76
C PHE A 1125 21.37 -15.75 36.74
N ASN A 1126 20.72 -15.76 37.91
CA ASN A 1126 19.26 -15.80 38.01
C ASN A 1126 18.75 -14.79 39.05
N ARG A 1127 17.67 -14.06 38.75
CA ARG A 1127 17.12 -13.03 39.68
C ARG A 1127 16.31 -13.63 40.83
N ALA A 1128 15.86 -14.88 40.70
CA ALA A 1128 14.92 -15.52 41.61
C ALA A 1128 15.54 -15.94 42.96
N GLY A 1129 14.72 -15.97 44.01
CA GLY A 1129 15.12 -16.26 45.39
C GLY A 1129 15.48 -17.72 45.72
N THR A 1130 15.86 -18.53 44.73
CA THR A 1130 16.26 -19.94 44.90
C THR A 1130 17.51 -20.23 44.07
N GLY A 1131 18.46 -20.96 44.67
CA GLY A 1131 19.66 -21.42 43.97
C GLY A 1131 19.29 -22.34 42.79
N THR A 1132 20.04 -22.21 41.71
CA THR A 1132 19.89 -23.02 40.49
C THR A 1132 21.10 -23.94 40.26
N ASP A 1133 20.85 -24.99 39.49
CA ASP A 1133 21.79 -25.96 38.93
C ASP A 1133 22.17 -25.65 37.48
N LEU A 1134 21.65 -24.55 36.91
CA LEU A 1134 21.94 -24.13 35.55
C LEU A 1134 23.41 -23.73 35.41
N ASP A 1135 24.16 -24.55 34.67
CA ASP A 1135 25.49 -24.23 34.19
C ASP A 1135 25.36 -23.59 32.79
N VAL A 1136 25.99 -22.43 32.62
CA VAL A 1136 26.13 -21.76 31.33
C VAL A 1136 27.58 -21.87 30.90
N ALA A 1137 27.83 -22.66 29.86
CA ALA A 1137 29.13 -22.81 29.23
C ALA A 1137 29.28 -21.79 28.10
N PHE A 1138 30.41 -21.12 28.05
CA PHE A 1138 30.82 -20.23 26.97
C PHE A 1138 32.01 -20.88 26.30
N ASP A 1139 31.85 -21.37 25.07
CA ASP A 1139 32.89 -22.18 24.39
C ASP A 1139 34.05 -21.32 23.88
N TYR A 1140 33.77 -20.05 23.64
CA TYR A 1140 34.77 -19.02 23.34
C TYR A 1140 34.18 -17.65 23.67
N TYR A 1141 35.04 -16.66 23.84
CA TYR A 1141 34.70 -15.26 23.74
C TYR A 1141 35.63 -14.62 22.71
N ARG A 1142 35.10 -14.30 21.53
CA ARG A 1142 35.85 -13.63 20.47
C ARG A 1142 35.53 -12.16 20.51
N ILE A 1143 36.57 -11.33 20.56
CA ILE A 1143 36.43 -9.87 20.51
C ILE A 1143 37.53 -9.27 19.62
N GLU A 1144 37.13 -8.35 18.75
CA GLU A 1144 38.01 -7.61 17.85
C GLU A 1144 37.64 -6.12 17.80
N SER A 1145 38.66 -5.25 17.89
CA SER A 1145 38.52 -3.79 17.70
C SER A 1145 38.15 -3.43 16.26
N ARG A 1146 37.25 -2.48 16.08
CA ARG A 1146 36.82 -1.93 14.80
C ARG A 1146 37.58 -0.64 14.48
N GLY A 1147 38.49 -0.71 13.52
CA GLY A 1147 39.25 0.43 13.02
C GLY A 1147 40.39 0.03 12.09
N GLU A 1148 41.10 1.01 11.56
CA GLU A 1148 42.24 0.77 10.68
C GLU A 1148 43.50 0.47 11.52
N ARG A 1149 44.07 -0.72 11.38
CA ARG A 1149 45.30 -1.10 12.09
C ARG A 1149 46.51 -0.34 11.54
N ILE A 1150 47.07 0.57 12.34
CA ILE A 1150 48.28 1.33 12.00
C ILE A 1150 49.53 0.48 12.26
N ARG A 1151 49.90 -0.32 11.26
CA ARG A 1151 51.16 -1.08 11.22
C ARG A 1151 52.34 -0.22 10.84
#